data_AF-A0A9E3NTK6-F1
#
_entry.id   AF-A0A9E3NTK6-F1
#
_cell.length_a   1.000
_cell.length_b   1.000
_cell.length_c   1.000
_cell.angle_alpha   90.00
_cell.angle_beta   90.00
_cell.angle_gamma   90.00
#
_symmetry.space_group_name_H-M   'P 1'
#
loop_
_entity.id
_entity.type
_entity.pdbx_description
1 polymer ?
#
loop_
_entity_poly.entity_id
_entity_poly.type
_entity_poly.pdbx_seq_one_letter_code
_entity_poly.pdbx_strand_id
1 'polypeptide(L)'
;MGREFSIKRGGATILFGAGASQRLSEAIDAIDAKKVVVVCAPGRKALATRLAEQLGARSAGVLAIAKEHVPEAIAAEASREIAKLEADVALAVGGGSAIGLAKAVALSTPIRVAAVPTTYAGSEMTPVYGITRGGEKKTGRDERVRPALVVYDPSLTLSLPLDVTIPSLWNAMAHAVEALWSKSLDRATEATAEEALRLLASSAVRLVASREDASARDDALEGAYLAGVAFADAGGGVHHKLCHVLGGSFGLPHARTHAVLLPHVTRLRREAAPRAMLAIARALGVVDPVRGLERLAIATGAPASLEALGLPRDALARVAETVARASHVDQASLTAALSAAFTGASPSSPPPLRAPEALATLSGFGSTHASEALEGALPLRQNAPRRAPYGLYPELLNGTPFTVKNAENSRVWMYRVRPSFAHGPMNALPASRFAAPLGDVEPNRTRWRPMPIPTGASVDFLDGLVTLGGAGDPVSGPGWAVHLYAANADMRDRALSSSDGDLLIVPQEGTLEIRTELGWLRVPQGTIAIIPRGIKLAVGLPEGKGRGWVLEVYGRRFVLPERGLIGSNGLADARHFLAPSASFEDRACPSGFSVITKTGGRLFEATQPFSPFDVVAWHGNHAPFTYDLSFFSAMGAVRFDHPDPSILTVLSAPLDDRGRAIADFVVFPGRWEVTEHSFRPPFMHRNAAAEVNMVIKTPAPEHGYDPGCTFISPLLTPHGVSTATYDAVFSIPDDVPDPPRRVPDESLWAMFESSMPFRFTAWAHDTPIKDDAFAALFEGTKPYFDPKRR
;
A
#
# COMPACT_ATOMS: atom_id res chain seq x y z
N MET A 1 -16.18 7.86 20.51
CA MET A 1 -15.67 8.60 21.68
C MET A 1 -14.18 8.83 21.47
N GLY A 2 -13.67 10.05 21.66
CA GLY A 2 -12.23 10.33 21.59
C GLY A 2 -11.49 9.71 22.78
N ARG A 3 -10.17 9.52 22.67
CA ARG A 3 -9.36 8.98 23.77
C ARG A 3 -9.13 10.05 24.83
N GLU A 4 -9.20 9.66 26.11
CA GLU A 4 -8.85 10.52 27.24
C GLU A 4 -7.87 9.78 28.15
N PHE A 5 -6.74 10.41 28.48
CA PHE A 5 -5.76 9.84 29.41
C PHE A 5 -4.93 10.90 30.14
N SER A 6 -4.39 10.51 31.30
CA SER A 6 -3.44 11.29 32.09
C SER A 6 -2.26 10.41 32.50
N ILE A 7 -1.05 10.80 32.11
CA ILE A 7 0.17 10.00 32.33
C ILE A 7 1.38 10.88 32.67
N LYS A 8 2.38 10.32 33.36
CA LYS A 8 3.70 10.96 33.54
C LYS A 8 4.72 10.30 32.64
N ARG A 9 5.44 11.07 31.81
CA ARG A 9 6.48 10.56 30.91
C ARG A 9 7.64 11.55 30.80
N GLY A 10 8.86 11.09 31.03
CA GLY A 10 10.08 11.89 30.87
C GLY A 10 10.10 13.19 31.68
N GLY A 11 9.53 13.19 32.89
CA GLY A 11 9.43 14.38 33.75
C GLY A 11 8.25 15.31 33.47
N ALA A 12 7.46 15.05 32.42
CA ALA A 12 6.25 15.80 32.08
C ALA A 12 4.98 15.05 32.55
N THR A 13 4.02 15.78 33.11
CA THR A 13 2.63 15.34 33.24
C THR A 13 1.89 15.65 31.93
N ILE A 14 1.19 14.67 31.37
CA ILE A 14 0.46 14.80 30.10
C ILE A 14 -1.02 14.59 30.41
N LEU A 15 -1.85 15.54 30.00
CA LEU A 15 -3.30 15.43 29.98
C LEU A 15 -3.76 15.48 28.53
N PHE A 16 -4.43 14.43 28.06
CA PHE A 16 -4.91 14.32 26.69
C PHE A 16 -6.42 14.08 26.67
N GLY A 17 -7.13 14.81 25.82
CA GLY A 17 -8.54 14.55 25.53
C GLY A 17 -9.26 15.78 24.96
N ALA A 18 -10.35 15.56 24.23
CA ALA A 18 -11.19 16.67 23.76
C ALA A 18 -11.79 17.42 24.96
N GLY A 19 -11.53 18.73 25.04
CA GLY A 19 -11.93 19.55 26.19
C GLY A 19 -10.93 19.52 27.36
N ALA A 20 -9.79 18.83 27.25
CA ALA A 20 -8.77 18.77 28.29
C ALA A 20 -8.29 20.16 28.76
N SER A 21 -8.34 21.18 27.89
CA SER A 21 -7.95 22.53 28.30
C SER A 21 -8.88 23.13 29.36
N GLN A 22 -10.13 22.63 29.49
CA GLN A 22 -11.06 23.07 30.53
C GLN A 22 -10.61 22.65 31.94
N ARG A 23 -9.77 21.61 32.01
CA ARG A 23 -9.18 21.09 33.26
C ARG A 23 -7.79 21.67 33.52
N LEU A 24 -7.43 22.78 32.85
CA LEU A 24 -6.11 23.40 32.99
C LEU A 24 -5.80 23.80 34.44
N SER A 25 -6.79 24.28 35.19
CA SER A 25 -6.64 24.63 36.61
C SER A 25 -6.16 23.42 37.44
N GLU A 26 -6.80 22.25 37.27
CA GLU A 26 -6.41 20.99 37.92
C GLU A 26 -5.01 20.52 37.47
N ALA A 27 -4.72 20.68 36.18
CA ALA A 27 -3.45 20.27 35.61
C ALA A 27 -2.26 21.09 36.15
N ILE A 28 -2.48 22.38 36.42
CA ILE A 28 -1.50 23.28 37.05
C ILE A 28 -1.29 22.94 38.53
N ASP A 29 -2.33 22.47 39.25
CA ASP A 29 -2.18 21.97 40.63
C ASP A 29 -1.24 20.75 40.68
N ALA A 30 -1.32 19.86 39.68
CA ALA A 30 -0.49 18.66 39.62
C ALA A 30 1.02 18.93 39.49
N ILE A 31 1.42 20.16 39.16
CA ILE A 31 2.81 20.60 39.13
C ILE A 31 3.15 21.61 40.24
N ASP A 32 2.27 21.83 41.24
CA ASP A 32 2.50 22.77 42.34
C ASP A 32 2.97 24.15 41.86
N ALA A 33 2.20 24.74 40.93
CA ALA A 33 2.48 26.04 40.35
C ALA A 33 1.55 27.12 40.93
N LYS A 34 2.14 28.20 41.43
CA LYS A 34 1.44 29.25 42.17
C LYS A 34 1.16 30.48 41.33
N LYS A 35 2.02 30.79 40.35
CA LYS A 35 1.96 32.03 39.56
C LYS A 35 2.36 31.78 38.12
N VAL A 36 1.36 31.69 37.24
CA VAL A 36 1.50 31.26 35.85
C VAL A 36 1.40 32.45 34.92
N VAL A 37 2.41 32.66 34.08
CA VAL A 37 2.36 33.60 32.97
C VAL A 37 2.04 32.85 31.67
N VAL A 38 1.04 33.31 30.92
CA VAL A 38 0.65 32.67 29.66
C VAL A 38 1.41 33.33 28.52
N VAL A 39 2.20 32.54 27.78
CA VAL A 39 3.01 33.02 26.65
C VAL A 39 2.40 32.54 25.34
N CYS A 40 2.13 33.44 24.41
CA CYS A 40 1.57 33.07 23.10
C CYS A 40 2.08 33.97 21.97
N ALA A 41 1.79 33.59 20.73
CA ALA A 41 1.93 34.49 19.59
C ALA A 41 0.78 35.52 19.59
N PRO A 42 0.96 36.72 19.01
CA PRO A 42 -0.09 37.75 18.94
C PRO A 42 -1.44 37.22 18.44
N GLY A 43 -1.44 36.39 17.40
CA GLY A 43 -2.65 35.79 16.81
C GLY A 43 -3.38 34.77 17.69
N ARG A 44 -2.83 34.37 18.85
CA ARG A 44 -3.45 33.46 19.82
C ARG A 44 -3.84 34.14 21.13
N LYS A 45 -3.71 35.47 21.22
CA LYS A 45 -4.01 36.25 22.43
C LYS A 45 -5.39 35.95 23.01
N ALA A 46 -6.44 35.89 22.18
CA ALA A 46 -7.79 35.61 22.66
C ALA A 46 -7.94 34.22 23.33
N LEU A 47 -7.31 33.18 22.77
CA LEU A 47 -7.28 31.85 23.38
C LEU A 47 -6.46 31.87 24.67
N ALA A 48 -5.29 32.51 24.65
CA ALA A 48 -4.42 32.63 25.81
C ALA A 48 -5.11 33.39 26.97
N THR A 49 -5.86 34.46 26.69
CA THR A 49 -6.65 35.19 27.68
C THR A 49 -7.74 34.31 28.30
N ARG A 50 -8.52 33.55 27.50
CA ARG A 50 -9.52 32.63 28.04
C ARG A 50 -8.91 31.56 28.96
N LEU A 51 -7.76 30.99 28.57
CA LEU A 51 -7.07 30.01 29.41
C LEU A 51 -6.46 30.67 30.66
N ALA A 52 -6.00 31.91 30.57
CA ALA A 52 -5.51 32.68 31.72
C ALA A 52 -6.63 32.99 32.73
N GLU A 53 -7.86 33.28 32.26
CA GLU A 53 -9.02 33.48 33.12
C GLU A 53 -9.37 32.22 33.93
N GLN A 54 -9.24 31.03 33.33
CA GLN A 54 -9.47 29.75 34.02
C GLN A 54 -8.47 29.48 35.15
N LEU A 55 -7.29 30.11 35.12
CA LEU A 55 -6.29 30.01 36.20
C LEU A 55 -6.64 30.86 37.43
N GLY A 56 -7.61 31.78 37.31
CA GLY A 56 -8.05 32.67 38.37
C GLY A 56 -6.90 33.47 38.98
N ALA A 57 -6.79 33.46 40.31
CA ALA A 57 -5.78 34.21 41.06
C ALA A 57 -4.33 33.79 40.77
N ARG A 58 -4.10 32.64 40.13
CA ARG A 58 -2.75 32.17 39.74
C ARG A 58 -2.25 32.83 38.46
N SER A 59 -3.11 33.47 37.68
CA SER A 59 -2.70 34.12 36.44
C SER A 59 -1.88 35.38 36.71
N ALA A 60 -0.65 35.40 36.22
CA ALA A 60 0.24 36.56 36.24
C ALA A 60 0.06 37.47 35.02
N GLY A 61 -0.80 37.08 34.07
CA GLY A 61 -1.07 37.81 32.83
C GLY A 61 -0.70 37.04 31.56
N VAL A 62 -0.97 37.69 30.41
CA VAL A 62 -0.74 37.13 29.07
C VAL A 62 0.35 37.94 28.36
N LEU A 63 1.43 37.26 27.97
CA LEU A 63 2.52 37.80 27.18
C LEU A 63 2.43 37.32 25.72
N ALA A 64 1.81 38.14 24.87
CA ALA A 64 1.53 37.80 23.47
C ALA A 64 2.62 38.26 22.49
N ILE A 65 3.88 37.91 22.75
CA ILE A 65 5.05 38.39 21.97
C ILE A 65 5.80 37.30 21.20
N ALA A 66 5.35 36.04 21.24
CA ALA A 66 6.07 34.94 20.59
C ALA A 66 6.14 35.13 19.06
N LYS A 67 7.34 34.94 18.51
CA LYS A 67 7.63 35.02 17.08
C LYS A 67 8.29 33.74 16.59
N GLU A 68 8.13 33.45 15.29
CA GLU A 68 8.84 32.34 14.65
C GLU A 68 10.36 32.48 14.82
N HIS A 69 11.05 31.35 14.88
CA HIS A 69 12.50 31.26 15.08
C HIS A 69 13.06 31.80 16.40
N VAL A 70 12.22 32.32 17.31
CA VAL A 70 12.59 32.80 18.65
C VAL A 70 13.83 33.71 18.62
N PRO A 71 13.69 34.97 18.15
CA PRO A 71 14.80 35.92 18.15
C PRO A 71 15.32 36.17 19.57
N GLU A 72 16.65 36.26 19.75
CA GLU A 72 17.29 36.47 21.06
C GLU A 72 16.73 37.70 21.79
N ALA A 73 16.44 38.79 21.06
CA ALA A 73 15.84 39.99 21.62
C ALA A 73 14.45 39.75 22.23
N ILE A 74 13.62 38.92 21.59
CA ILE A 74 12.27 38.57 22.08
C ILE A 74 12.37 37.65 23.30
N ALA A 75 13.32 36.70 23.29
CA ALA A 75 13.57 35.84 24.46
C ALA A 75 14.07 36.64 25.67
N ALA A 76 14.94 37.63 25.44
CA ALA A 76 15.44 38.51 26.48
C ALA A 76 14.35 39.45 27.03
N GLU A 77 13.48 39.99 26.16
CA GLU A 77 12.30 40.76 26.57
C GLU A 77 11.34 39.92 27.40
N ALA A 78 10.98 38.72 26.93
CA ALA A 78 10.13 37.81 27.67
C ALA A 78 10.71 37.47 29.04
N SER A 79 12.03 37.20 29.12
CA SER A 79 12.70 36.90 30.38
C SER A 79 12.59 38.04 31.39
N ARG A 80 12.73 39.30 30.93
CA ARG A 80 12.60 40.48 31.80
C ARG A 80 11.16 40.68 32.28
N GLU A 81 10.18 40.56 31.40
CA GLU A 81 8.77 40.73 31.78
C GLU A 81 8.31 39.61 32.72
N ILE A 82 8.68 38.38 32.44
CA ILE A 82 8.36 37.21 33.29
C ILE A 82 9.01 37.34 34.67
N ALA A 83 10.25 37.84 34.75
CA ALA A 83 10.92 38.07 36.03
C ALA A 83 10.20 39.12 36.89
N LYS A 84 9.70 40.21 36.31
CA LYS A 84 8.89 41.23 37.03
C LYS A 84 7.59 40.66 37.58
N LEU A 85 7.03 39.68 36.89
CA LEU A 85 5.80 39.02 37.29
C LEU A 85 6.01 37.96 38.38
N GLU A 86 7.25 37.63 38.74
CA GLU A 86 7.59 36.58 39.72
C GLU A 86 6.89 35.24 39.41
N ALA A 87 6.66 34.95 38.13
CA ALA A 87 5.99 33.73 37.69
C ALA A 87 6.90 32.51 37.86
N ASP A 88 6.34 31.39 38.32
CA ASP A 88 7.04 30.12 38.51
C ASP A 88 6.80 29.13 37.34
N VAL A 89 5.80 29.40 36.49
CA VAL A 89 5.53 28.65 35.26
C VAL A 89 5.22 29.57 34.08
N ALA A 90 5.86 29.32 32.94
CA ALA A 90 5.49 29.87 31.64
C ALA A 90 4.61 28.86 30.89
N LEU A 91 3.30 29.13 30.80
CA LEU A 91 2.35 28.34 30.03
C LEU A 91 2.34 28.79 28.57
N ALA A 92 3.00 28.03 27.68
CA ALA A 92 2.99 28.26 26.26
C ALA A 92 1.65 27.82 25.63
N VAL A 93 0.90 28.76 25.05
CA VAL A 93 -0.35 28.47 24.31
C VAL A 93 -0.10 28.75 22.83
N GLY A 94 -0.06 27.69 22.02
CA GLY A 94 0.16 27.83 20.58
C GLY A 94 1.03 26.71 19.99
N GLY A 95 1.70 27.03 18.88
CA GLY A 95 2.63 26.12 18.23
C GLY A 95 4.09 26.31 18.65
N GLY A 96 5.01 25.84 17.80
CA GLY A 96 6.45 25.82 18.09
C GLY A 96 7.08 27.17 18.45
N SER A 97 6.51 28.30 18.02
CA SER A 97 6.99 29.64 18.39
C SER A 97 6.74 30.00 19.86
N ALA A 98 5.53 29.72 20.38
CA ALA A 98 5.19 29.97 21.78
C ALA A 98 5.95 29.01 22.71
N ILE A 99 5.97 27.73 22.35
CA ILE A 99 6.72 26.69 23.09
C ILE A 99 8.21 27.03 23.08
N GLY A 100 8.77 27.38 21.92
CA GLY A 100 10.17 27.78 21.78
C GLY A 100 10.54 29.01 22.61
N LEU A 101 9.66 30.01 22.70
CA LEU A 101 9.89 31.18 23.54
C LEU A 101 9.91 30.83 25.03
N ALA A 102 8.95 30.04 25.51
CA ALA A 102 8.92 29.61 26.91
C ALA A 102 10.17 28.80 27.29
N LYS A 103 10.62 27.93 26.38
CA LYS A 103 11.88 27.20 26.50
C LYS A 103 13.10 28.12 26.57
N ALA A 104 13.16 29.13 25.71
CA ALA A 104 14.27 30.08 25.71
C ALA A 104 14.34 30.88 27.03
N VAL A 105 13.20 31.24 27.60
CA VAL A 105 13.14 31.92 28.91
C VAL A 105 13.59 30.99 30.05
N ALA A 106 13.25 29.71 30.00
CA ALA A 106 13.68 28.73 31.01
C ALA A 106 15.20 28.46 31.01
N LEU A 107 15.93 28.85 29.96
CA LEU A 107 17.40 28.77 29.95
C LEU A 107 18.07 29.86 30.80
N SER A 108 17.44 31.05 30.84
CA SER A 108 17.96 32.26 31.49
C SER A 108 17.31 32.57 32.84
N THR A 109 16.27 31.82 33.23
CA THR A 109 15.48 32.04 34.46
C THR A 109 15.13 30.70 35.12
N PRO A 110 14.76 30.67 36.41
CA PRO A 110 14.38 29.44 37.11
C PRO A 110 12.94 28.96 36.79
N ILE A 111 12.29 29.51 35.76
CA ILE A 111 10.89 29.19 35.44
C ILE A 111 10.74 27.79 34.85
N ARG A 112 9.65 27.10 35.18
CA ARG A 112 9.27 25.83 34.53
C ARG A 112 8.39 26.10 33.31
N VAL A 113 8.45 25.20 32.33
CA VAL A 113 7.63 25.31 31.12
C VAL A 113 6.38 24.45 31.26
N ALA A 114 5.23 24.97 30.85
CA ALA A 114 4.01 24.18 30.58
C ALA A 114 3.52 24.50 29.16
N ALA A 115 2.78 23.59 28.52
CA ALA A 115 2.33 23.78 27.14
C ALA A 115 0.86 23.36 26.94
N VAL A 116 0.14 24.15 26.14
CA VAL A 116 -1.13 23.79 25.49
C VAL A 116 -0.91 23.88 23.98
N PRO A 117 -0.45 22.80 23.33
CA PRO A 117 -0.16 22.81 21.90
C PRO A 117 -1.43 23.02 21.07
N THR A 118 -1.38 23.92 20.09
CA THR A 118 -2.47 24.14 19.12
C THR A 118 -2.04 23.78 17.69
N THR A 119 -0.90 23.10 17.54
CA THR A 119 -0.31 22.60 16.29
C THR A 119 0.46 21.30 16.58
N TYR A 120 0.85 20.57 15.54
CA TYR A 120 1.53 19.27 15.62
C TYR A 120 3.06 19.43 15.70
N ALA A 121 3.57 20.15 16.71
CA ALA A 121 5.00 20.45 16.78
C ALA A 121 5.83 19.30 17.37
N GLY A 122 5.33 18.65 18.43
CA GLY A 122 6.06 17.64 19.20
C GLY A 122 7.22 18.21 20.03
N SER A 123 7.51 19.52 19.91
CA SER A 123 8.59 20.20 20.65
C SER A 123 8.32 20.19 22.14
N GLU A 124 7.06 20.29 22.54
CA GLU A 124 6.56 20.22 23.90
C GLU A 124 6.94 18.94 24.67
N MET A 125 7.40 17.89 23.98
CA MET A 125 7.92 16.67 24.62
C MET A 125 9.44 16.59 24.67
N THR A 126 10.15 17.58 24.12
CA THR A 126 11.60 17.53 23.94
C THR A 126 12.34 18.49 24.88
N PRO A 127 13.55 18.14 25.33
CA PRO A 127 14.48 19.07 26.00
C PRO A 127 15.30 19.91 25.00
N VAL A 128 14.86 20.02 23.75
CA VAL A 128 15.58 20.74 22.67
C VAL A 128 15.08 22.17 22.58
N TYR A 129 16.01 23.11 22.40
CA TYR A 129 15.72 24.53 22.18
C TYR A 129 16.44 25.07 20.93
N GLY A 130 15.93 26.19 20.42
CA GLY A 130 16.55 26.94 19.34
C GLY A 130 16.33 28.44 19.53
N ILE A 131 17.41 29.23 19.50
CA ILE A 131 17.37 30.70 19.61
C ILE A 131 18.14 31.27 18.42
N THR A 132 17.56 32.28 17.77
CA THR A 132 18.19 32.93 16.61
C THR A 132 18.91 34.20 17.03
N ARG A 133 20.21 34.30 16.73
CA ARG A 133 21.07 35.45 17.03
C ARG A 133 21.84 35.85 15.77
N GLY A 134 21.71 37.11 15.35
CA GLY A 134 22.45 37.63 14.18
C GLY A 134 22.14 36.89 12.87
N GLY A 135 20.95 36.32 12.71
CA GLY A 135 20.58 35.50 11.54
C GLY A 135 20.96 34.03 11.64
N GLU A 136 21.74 33.62 12.65
CA GLU A 136 22.12 32.23 12.87
C GLU A 136 21.26 31.58 13.96
N LYS A 137 20.75 30.36 13.69
CA LYS A 137 19.97 29.58 14.65
C LYS A 137 20.89 28.71 15.50
N LYS A 138 21.04 29.04 16.78
CA LYS A 138 21.73 28.20 17.76
C LYS A 138 20.74 27.20 18.37
N THR A 139 21.01 25.91 18.20
CA THR A 139 20.21 24.82 18.79
C THR A 139 20.98 24.10 19.88
N GLY A 140 20.29 23.64 20.92
CA GLY A 140 20.90 22.88 22.01
C GLY A 140 19.90 21.98 22.72
N ARG A 141 20.38 21.24 23.73
CA ARG A 141 19.58 20.36 24.57
C ARG A 141 19.84 20.69 26.04
N ASP A 142 18.77 20.88 26.82
CA ASP A 142 18.85 21.16 28.26
C ASP A 142 17.54 20.70 28.94
N GLU A 143 17.63 19.92 30.02
CA GLU A 143 16.43 19.41 30.70
C GLU A 143 15.59 20.51 31.35
N ARG A 144 16.18 21.69 31.65
CA ARG A 144 15.44 22.85 32.18
C ARG A 144 14.36 23.34 31.24
N VAL A 145 14.52 23.12 29.93
CA VAL A 145 13.53 23.56 28.93
C VAL A 145 12.45 22.53 28.65
N ARG A 146 12.53 21.34 29.22
CA ARG A 146 11.48 20.33 29.03
C ARG A 146 10.22 20.78 29.76
N PRO A 147 9.05 20.82 29.09
CA PRO A 147 7.81 21.12 29.79
C PRO A 147 7.50 20.12 30.91
N ALA A 148 7.11 20.63 32.07
CA ALA A 148 6.67 19.85 33.22
C ALA A 148 5.18 19.45 33.10
N LEU A 149 4.41 20.17 32.30
CA LEU A 149 3.00 19.89 32.01
C LEU A 149 2.72 20.11 30.52
N VAL A 150 2.00 19.18 29.89
CA VAL A 150 1.47 19.33 28.53
C VAL A 150 0.00 18.94 28.51
N VAL A 151 -0.86 19.86 28.05
CA VAL A 151 -2.30 19.64 27.90
C VAL A 151 -2.63 19.58 26.41
N TYR A 152 -2.90 18.38 25.90
CA TYR A 152 -3.31 18.13 24.53
C TYR A 152 -4.84 18.13 24.45
N ASP A 153 -5.39 19.18 23.82
CA ASP A 153 -6.81 19.28 23.53
C ASP A 153 -7.03 19.32 22.00
N PRO A 154 -7.40 18.18 21.38
CA PRO A 154 -7.65 18.08 19.95
C PRO A 154 -8.68 19.10 19.44
N SER A 155 -9.64 19.52 20.28
CA SER A 155 -10.67 20.49 19.89
C SER A 155 -10.09 21.86 19.53
N LEU A 156 -8.92 22.21 20.09
CA LEU A 156 -8.21 23.46 19.78
C LEU A 156 -7.54 23.44 18.39
N THR A 157 -7.51 22.28 17.72
CA THR A 157 -6.92 22.11 16.38
C THR A 157 -7.95 22.09 15.25
N LEU A 158 -9.25 22.02 15.55
CA LEU A 158 -10.33 21.92 14.54
C LEU A 158 -10.33 23.09 13.54
N SER A 159 -10.02 24.30 14.02
CA SER A 159 -9.94 25.51 13.18
C SER A 159 -8.57 25.74 12.54
N LEU A 160 -7.60 24.83 12.72
CA LEU A 160 -6.25 25.02 12.18
C LEU A 160 -6.27 24.84 10.65
N PRO A 161 -5.85 25.87 9.87
CA PRO A 161 -5.91 25.77 8.42
C PRO A 161 -4.92 24.72 7.86
N LEU A 162 -5.18 24.22 6.65
CA LEU A 162 -4.39 23.14 6.04
C LEU A 162 -2.94 23.52 5.74
N ASP A 163 -2.69 24.79 5.40
CA ASP A 163 -1.36 25.34 5.11
C ASP A 163 -0.42 25.36 6.33
N VAL A 164 -0.98 25.27 7.55
CA VAL A 164 -0.24 25.06 8.80
C VAL A 164 -0.30 23.59 9.24
N THR A 165 -1.47 22.95 9.09
CA THR A 165 -1.70 21.55 9.49
C THR A 165 -0.72 20.61 8.78
N ILE A 166 -0.69 20.61 7.45
CA ILE A 166 0.08 19.63 6.69
C ILE A 166 1.58 19.76 6.93
N PRO A 167 2.22 20.94 6.82
CA PRO A 167 3.65 21.05 7.12
C PRO A 167 3.99 20.66 8.56
N SER A 168 3.12 20.97 9.53
CA SER A 168 3.34 20.57 10.92
C SER A 168 3.30 19.05 11.11
N LEU A 169 2.40 18.34 10.42
CA LEU A 169 2.37 16.88 10.42
C LEU A 169 3.65 16.30 9.79
N TRP A 170 4.14 16.88 8.70
CA TRP A 170 5.41 16.47 8.09
C TRP A 170 6.62 16.66 9.00
N ASN A 171 6.63 17.73 9.80
CA ASN A 171 7.64 17.93 10.83
C ASN A 171 7.56 16.82 11.90
N ALA A 172 6.37 16.49 12.39
CA ALA A 172 6.19 15.40 13.34
C ALA A 172 6.56 14.02 12.74
N MET A 173 6.24 13.78 11.47
CA MET A 173 6.65 12.54 10.79
C MET A 173 8.17 12.46 10.65
N ALA A 174 8.85 13.58 10.39
CA ALA A 174 10.29 13.65 10.37
C ALA A 174 10.92 13.31 11.73
N HIS A 175 10.30 13.75 12.84
CA HIS A 175 10.72 13.35 14.20
C HIS A 175 10.64 11.82 14.37
N ALA A 176 9.51 11.21 14.00
CA ALA A 176 9.30 9.77 14.09
C ALA A 176 10.28 8.99 13.19
N VAL A 177 10.38 9.34 11.91
CA VAL A 177 11.25 8.66 10.95
C VAL A 177 12.72 8.77 11.33
N GLU A 178 13.18 9.93 11.81
CA GLU A 178 14.58 10.08 12.22
C GLU A 178 14.91 9.26 13.48
N ALA A 179 13.96 9.14 14.41
CA ALA A 179 14.16 8.31 15.60
C ALA A 179 14.48 6.85 15.23
N LEU A 180 13.84 6.31 14.18
CA LEU A 180 13.97 4.91 13.73
C LEU A 180 15.37 4.51 13.25
N TRP A 181 16.27 5.46 12.97
CA TRP A 181 17.66 5.15 12.58
C TRP A 181 18.70 5.83 13.46
N SER A 182 18.30 6.26 14.66
CA SER A 182 19.25 6.75 15.66
C SER A 182 20.15 5.62 16.17
N LYS A 183 21.37 5.97 16.57
CA LYS A 183 22.32 5.01 17.16
C LYS A 183 21.87 4.48 18.52
N SER A 184 21.05 5.24 19.25
CA SER A 184 20.55 4.89 20.59
C SER A 184 19.14 4.30 20.55
N LEU A 185 18.69 3.76 19.41
CA LEU A 185 17.36 3.21 19.24
C LEU A 185 17.15 1.97 20.13
N ASP A 186 16.22 2.07 21.07
CA ASP A 186 15.65 0.93 21.78
C ASP A 186 14.28 0.52 21.20
N ARG A 187 13.76 -0.64 21.62
CA ARG A 187 12.49 -1.19 21.11
C ARG A 187 11.28 -0.33 21.48
N ALA A 188 11.30 0.37 22.61
CA ALA A 188 10.19 1.21 23.05
C ALA A 188 10.12 2.49 22.21
N THR A 189 11.27 3.11 21.91
CA THR A 189 11.39 4.23 20.97
C THR A 189 11.01 3.81 19.56
N GLU A 190 11.43 2.61 19.10
CA GLU A 190 11.05 2.08 17.77
C GLU A 190 9.53 1.94 17.64
N ALA A 191 8.87 1.27 18.59
CA ALA A 191 7.42 1.09 18.58
C ALA A 191 6.67 2.43 18.69
N THR A 192 7.16 3.36 19.52
CA THR A 192 6.59 4.70 19.67
C THR A 192 6.69 5.49 18.36
N ALA A 193 7.84 5.44 17.69
CA ALA A 193 8.08 6.14 16.43
C ALA A 193 7.25 5.55 15.27
N GLU A 194 7.14 4.23 15.19
CA GLU A 194 6.32 3.55 14.18
C GLU A 194 4.84 3.91 14.33
N GLU A 195 4.29 3.84 15.54
CA GLU A 195 2.90 4.20 15.81
C GLU A 195 2.63 5.69 15.56
N ALA A 196 3.58 6.55 15.95
CA ALA A 196 3.51 7.97 15.64
C ALA A 196 3.41 8.21 14.12
N LEU A 197 4.27 7.58 13.33
CA LEU A 197 4.27 7.71 11.88
C LEU A 197 2.95 7.19 11.27
N ARG A 198 2.42 6.07 11.77
CA ARG A 198 1.16 5.48 11.30
C ARG A 198 -0.02 6.44 11.51
N LEU A 199 -0.15 6.98 12.73
CA LEU A 199 -1.20 7.94 13.07
C LEU A 199 -1.06 9.22 12.24
N LEU A 200 0.14 9.80 12.18
CA LEU A 200 0.40 11.05 11.46
C LEU A 200 0.14 10.91 9.95
N ALA A 201 0.61 9.83 9.32
CA ALA A 201 0.41 9.61 7.89
C ALA A 201 -1.07 9.40 7.53
N SER A 202 -1.79 8.59 8.34
CA SER A 202 -3.23 8.38 8.15
C SER A 202 -4.03 9.67 8.33
N SER A 203 -3.74 10.43 9.39
CA SER A 203 -4.41 11.71 9.65
C SER A 203 -4.12 12.75 8.58
N ALA A 204 -2.91 12.82 8.04
CA ALA A 204 -2.58 13.78 6.98
C ALA A 204 -3.45 13.58 5.73
N VAL A 205 -3.67 12.32 5.31
CA VAL A 205 -4.55 11.99 4.18
C VAL A 205 -6.01 12.33 4.49
N ARG A 206 -6.50 11.93 5.66
CA ARG A 206 -7.90 12.19 6.09
C ARG A 206 -8.21 13.68 6.19
N LEU A 207 -7.28 14.48 6.71
CA LEU A 207 -7.47 15.92 6.90
C LEU A 207 -7.46 16.72 5.59
N VAL A 208 -6.77 16.24 4.55
CA VAL A 208 -6.92 16.81 3.20
C VAL A 208 -8.31 16.57 2.64
N ALA A 209 -8.88 15.39 2.87
CA ALA A 209 -10.24 15.06 2.44
C ALA A 209 -11.32 15.78 3.28
N SER A 210 -11.11 15.91 4.59
CA SER A 210 -12.01 16.58 5.52
C SER A 210 -11.24 17.30 6.61
N ARG A 211 -11.09 18.62 6.47
CA ARG A 211 -10.25 19.47 7.35
C ARG A 211 -10.68 19.48 8.82
N GLU A 212 -11.95 19.17 9.09
CA GLU A 212 -12.58 19.20 10.41
C GLU A 212 -12.87 17.80 10.95
N ASP A 213 -12.31 16.74 10.35
CA ASP A 213 -12.40 15.37 10.87
C ASP A 213 -11.81 15.30 12.29
N ALA A 214 -12.70 15.29 13.29
CA ALA A 214 -12.33 15.34 14.70
C ALA A 214 -11.49 14.12 15.12
N SER A 215 -11.76 12.95 14.55
CA SER A 215 -10.96 11.75 14.84
C SER A 215 -9.57 11.84 14.22
N ALA A 216 -9.44 12.37 13.00
CA ALA A 216 -8.13 12.57 12.40
C ALA A 216 -7.30 13.61 13.15
N ARG A 217 -7.94 14.65 13.72
CA ARG A 217 -7.30 15.66 14.57
C ARG A 217 -6.82 15.07 15.90
N ASP A 218 -7.61 14.20 16.52
CA ASP A 218 -7.26 13.43 17.72
C ASP A 218 -6.03 12.56 17.47
N ASP A 219 -6.10 11.69 16.45
CA ASP A 219 -5.00 10.80 16.03
C ASP A 219 -3.73 11.61 15.66
N ALA A 220 -3.88 12.75 14.97
CA ALA A 220 -2.76 13.61 14.59
C ALA A 220 -2.03 14.21 15.79
N LEU A 221 -2.78 14.64 16.81
CA LEU A 221 -2.21 15.26 18.00
C LEU A 221 -1.52 14.21 18.87
N GLU A 222 -2.11 13.01 19.00
CA GLU A 222 -1.47 11.88 19.66
C GLU A 222 -0.20 11.44 18.90
N GLY A 223 -0.26 11.34 17.57
CA GLY A 223 0.89 11.03 16.75
C GLY A 223 2.02 12.05 16.90
N ALA A 224 1.72 13.35 17.00
CA ALA A 224 2.71 14.39 17.23
C ALA A 224 3.34 14.31 18.64
N TYR A 225 2.52 14.00 19.64
CA TYR A 225 2.97 13.69 21.00
C TYR A 225 3.98 12.53 21.00
N LEU A 226 3.61 11.40 20.40
CA LEU A 226 4.45 10.20 20.34
C LEU A 226 5.75 10.45 19.55
N ALA A 227 5.66 11.16 18.42
CA ALA A 227 6.83 11.54 17.64
C ALA A 227 7.79 12.44 18.42
N GLY A 228 7.27 13.40 19.19
CA GLY A 228 8.04 14.26 20.07
C GLY A 228 8.77 13.48 21.16
N VAL A 229 8.10 12.48 21.77
CA VAL A 229 8.73 11.58 22.74
C VAL A 229 9.85 10.76 22.09
N ALA A 230 9.57 10.11 20.96
CA ALA A 230 10.56 9.28 20.28
C ALA A 230 11.80 10.10 19.89
N PHE A 231 11.61 11.33 19.40
CA PHE A 231 12.70 12.25 19.08
C PHE A 231 13.45 12.75 20.31
N ALA A 232 12.76 12.97 21.44
CA ALA A 232 13.41 13.34 22.70
C ALA A 232 14.37 12.25 23.18
N ASP A 233 14.04 10.98 22.99
CA ASP A 233 14.88 9.85 23.39
C ASP A 233 16.00 9.58 22.37
N ALA A 234 15.68 9.63 21.08
CA ALA A 234 16.60 9.29 19.99
C ALA A 234 17.59 10.40 19.59
N GLY A 235 17.20 11.68 19.76
CA GLY A 235 17.94 12.84 19.27
C GLY A 235 17.80 13.09 17.77
N GLY A 236 18.33 14.23 17.31
CA GLY A 236 18.33 14.61 15.90
C GLY A 236 19.49 13.98 15.12
N GLY A 237 19.25 13.67 13.85
CA GLY A 237 20.22 13.04 12.95
C GLY A 237 20.49 13.87 11.69
N VAL A 238 20.80 13.17 10.59
CA VAL A 238 21.14 13.78 9.30
C VAL A 238 19.98 14.58 8.71
N HIS A 239 18.74 14.13 8.89
CA HIS A 239 17.55 14.79 8.34
C HIS A 239 17.33 16.16 8.98
N HIS A 240 17.24 16.21 10.31
CA HIS A 240 17.09 17.48 11.02
C HIS A 240 18.28 18.40 10.84
N LYS A 241 19.50 17.86 10.73
CA LYS A 241 20.68 18.69 10.44
C LYS A 241 20.58 19.36 9.07
N LEU A 242 20.15 18.63 8.03
CA LEU A 242 19.88 19.21 6.71
C LEU A 242 18.83 20.32 6.80
N CYS A 243 17.68 20.05 7.43
CA CYS A 243 16.62 21.05 7.60
C CYS A 243 17.08 22.29 8.39
N HIS A 244 17.94 22.12 9.41
CA HIS A 244 18.49 23.25 10.17
C HIS A 244 19.48 24.10 9.37
N VAL A 245 20.38 23.47 8.60
CA VAL A 245 21.32 24.21 7.75
C VAL A 245 20.56 24.95 6.65
N LEU A 246 19.59 24.30 6.01
CA LEU A 246 18.78 24.91 4.97
C LEU A 246 17.90 26.06 5.50
N GLY A 247 17.23 25.86 6.63
CA GLY A 247 16.42 26.91 7.25
C GLY A 247 17.24 28.07 7.80
N GLY A 248 18.38 27.78 8.44
CA GLY A 248 19.23 28.81 9.07
C GLY A 248 20.05 29.62 8.06
N SER A 249 20.64 28.97 7.06
CA SER A 249 21.53 29.63 6.11
C SER A 249 20.82 30.22 4.89
N PHE A 250 19.58 29.82 4.61
CA PHE A 250 18.85 30.23 3.41
C PHE A 250 17.40 30.66 3.68
N GLY A 251 16.95 30.67 4.94
CA GLY A 251 15.60 31.12 5.30
C GLY A 251 14.48 30.21 4.80
N LEU A 252 14.77 28.96 4.45
CA LEU A 252 13.72 28.04 3.98
C LEU A 252 12.69 27.77 5.10
N PRO A 253 11.37 27.69 4.78
CA PRO A 253 10.36 27.41 5.79
C PRO A 253 10.56 26.02 6.40
N HIS A 254 10.80 25.97 7.71
CA HIS A 254 11.28 24.77 8.41
C HIS A 254 10.40 23.54 8.18
N ALA A 255 9.10 23.66 8.49
CA ALA A 255 8.13 22.57 8.37
C ALA A 255 7.97 22.07 6.92
N ARG A 256 7.98 22.99 5.94
CA ARG A 256 7.90 22.65 4.50
C ARG A 256 9.17 21.97 3.99
N THR A 257 10.32 22.32 4.55
CA THR A 257 11.61 21.72 4.20
C THR A 257 11.66 20.24 4.61
N HIS A 258 11.05 19.87 5.74
CA HIS A 258 10.94 18.46 6.16
C HIS A 258 10.16 17.63 5.14
N ALA A 259 9.04 18.15 4.64
CA ALA A 259 8.22 17.50 3.62
C ALA A 259 9.01 17.15 2.35
N VAL A 260 9.79 18.11 1.82
CA VAL A 260 10.62 17.89 0.63
C VAL A 260 11.69 16.83 0.92
N LEU A 261 12.42 16.95 2.03
CA LEU A 261 13.62 16.14 2.25
C LEU A 261 13.34 14.71 2.70
N LEU A 262 12.24 14.45 3.40
CA LEU A 262 12.05 13.19 4.11
C LEU A 262 12.13 11.96 3.20
N PRO A 263 11.52 11.94 1.99
CA PRO A 263 11.67 10.82 1.07
C PRO A 263 13.11 10.64 0.56
N HIS A 264 13.82 11.74 0.25
CA HIS A 264 15.20 11.68 -0.25
C HIS A 264 16.19 11.23 0.84
N VAL A 265 16.02 11.68 2.08
CA VAL A 265 16.85 11.23 3.21
C VAL A 265 16.53 9.77 3.56
N THR A 266 15.26 9.36 3.47
CA THR A 266 14.90 7.94 3.65
C THR A 266 15.58 7.05 2.59
N ARG A 267 15.62 7.49 1.33
CA ARG A 267 16.37 6.81 0.26
C ARG A 267 17.85 6.71 0.57
N LEU A 268 18.47 7.83 0.96
CA LEU A 268 19.87 7.89 1.39
C LEU A 268 20.19 6.93 2.54
N ARG A 269 19.22 6.69 3.44
CA ARG A 269 19.38 5.80 4.60
C ARG A 269 18.96 4.35 4.34
N ARG A 270 18.42 4.02 3.16
CA ARG A 270 17.81 2.71 2.86
C ARG A 270 18.75 1.53 3.17
N GLU A 271 19.98 1.59 2.67
CA GLU A 271 20.97 0.51 2.86
C GLU A 271 21.51 0.46 4.30
N ALA A 272 21.71 1.63 4.93
CA ALA A 272 22.31 1.73 6.26
C ALA A 272 21.31 1.48 7.41
N ALA A 273 20.00 1.50 7.14
CA ALA A 273 18.96 1.40 8.15
C ALA A 273 17.79 0.48 7.74
N PRO A 274 18.02 -0.81 7.43
CA PRO A 274 16.97 -1.73 6.97
C PRO A 274 15.84 -1.89 7.99
N ARG A 275 16.14 -1.87 9.30
CA ARG A 275 15.11 -1.89 10.35
C ARG A 275 14.19 -0.67 10.32
N ALA A 276 14.76 0.52 10.11
CA ALA A 276 13.98 1.73 9.96
C ALA A 276 13.08 1.67 8.72
N MET A 277 13.61 1.17 7.59
CA MET A 277 12.83 0.98 6.36
C MET A 277 11.61 0.10 6.61
N LEU A 278 11.77 -0.99 7.38
CA LEU A 278 10.67 -1.88 7.75
C LEU A 278 9.61 -1.21 8.61
N ALA A 279 10.01 -0.45 9.64
CA ALA A 279 9.08 0.29 10.49
C ALA A 279 8.32 1.36 9.69
N ILE A 280 9.00 2.10 8.82
CA ILE A 280 8.37 3.10 7.93
C ILE A 280 7.36 2.43 6.99
N ALA A 281 7.74 1.33 6.35
CA ALA A 281 6.86 0.64 5.41
C ALA A 281 5.62 0.02 6.10
N ARG A 282 5.74 -0.52 7.33
CA ARG A 282 4.59 -0.94 8.15
C ARG A 282 3.68 0.22 8.50
N ALA A 283 4.24 1.30 9.03
CA ALA A 283 3.48 2.49 9.43
C ALA A 283 2.68 3.09 8.26
N LEU A 284 3.23 3.03 7.04
CA LEU A 284 2.59 3.54 5.83
C LEU A 284 1.71 2.50 5.11
N GLY A 285 1.79 1.21 5.46
CA GLY A 285 1.07 0.13 4.79
C GLY A 285 1.53 -0.11 3.34
N VAL A 286 2.83 0.03 3.07
CA VAL A 286 3.42 -0.05 1.73
C VAL A 286 4.56 -1.06 1.67
N VAL A 287 4.93 -1.47 0.45
CA VAL A 287 6.12 -2.31 0.24
C VAL A 287 7.41 -1.47 0.22
N ASP A 288 7.45 -0.39 -0.57
CA ASP A 288 8.60 0.53 -0.61
C ASP A 288 8.34 1.77 0.28
N PRO A 289 9.09 1.95 1.38
CA PRO A 289 8.89 3.09 2.29
C PRO A 289 9.23 4.45 1.67
N VAL A 290 10.20 4.50 0.75
CA VAL A 290 10.58 5.75 0.07
C VAL A 290 9.45 6.19 -0.84
N ARG A 291 8.93 5.28 -1.68
CA ARG A 291 7.76 5.57 -2.51
C ARG A 291 6.54 5.86 -1.66
N GLY A 292 6.36 5.18 -0.54
CA GLY A 292 5.31 5.49 0.44
C GLY A 292 5.32 6.95 0.87
N LEU A 293 6.50 7.48 1.26
CA LEU A 293 6.67 8.87 1.64
C LEU A 293 6.50 9.84 0.46
N GLU A 294 7.01 9.52 -0.73
CA GLU A 294 6.79 10.33 -1.94
C GLU A 294 5.30 10.46 -2.27
N ARG A 295 4.55 9.35 -2.17
CA ARG A 295 3.10 9.33 -2.36
C ARG A 295 2.36 10.15 -1.33
N LEU A 296 2.76 10.02 -0.07
CA LEU A 296 2.18 10.81 1.01
C LEU A 296 2.43 12.30 0.77
N ALA A 297 3.62 12.69 0.29
CA ALA A 297 3.94 14.08 -0.01
C ALA A 297 3.01 14.65 -1.09
N ILE A 298 2.81 13.89 -2.17
CA ILE A 298 1.88 14.25 -3.25
C ILE A 298 0.43 14.32 -2.72
N ALA A 299 -0.04 13.28 -2.03
CA ALA A 299 -1.41 13.20 -1.52
C ALA A 299 -1.74 14.30 -0.51
N THR A 300 -0.74 14.83 0.18
CA THR A 300 -0.92 15.90 1.17
C THR A 300 -0.69 17.31 0.59
N GLY A 301 -0.32 17.42 -0.69
CA GLY A 301 0.00 18.71 -1.32
C GLY A 301 1.27 19.35 -0.78
N ALA A 302 2.21 18.54 -0.30
CA ALA A 302 3.49 19.02 0.20
C ALA A 302 4.36 19.58 -0.94
N PRO A 303 5.25 20.57 -0.68
CA PRO A 303 6.10 21.13 -1.73
C PRO A 303 6.95 20.06 -2.42
N ALA A 304 7.11 20.20 -3.75
CA ALA A 304 7.74 19.18 -4.57
C ALA A 304 9.28 19.25 -4.59
N SER A 305 9.89 20.41 -4.28
CA SER A 305 11.33 20.59 -4.44
C SER A 305 11.92 21.71 -3.57
N LEU A 306 13.24 21.70 -3.35
CA LEU A 306 13.94 22.80 -2.65
C LEU A 306 14.03 24.06 -3.52
N GLU A 307 14.05 23.93 -4.85
CA GLU A 307 13.98 25.06 -5.78
C GLU A 307 12.66 25.81 -5.62
N ALA A 308 11.53 25.10 -5.51
CA ALA A 308 10.22 25.70 -5.25
C ALA A 308 10.13 26.39 -3.87
N LEU A 309 11.03 26.06 -2.95
CA LEU A 309 11.18 26.75 -1.65
C LEU A 309 12.15 27.93 -1.70
N GLY A 310 12.80 28.19 -2.83
CA GLY A 310 13.70 29.34 -3.03
C GLY A 310 15.18 29.06 -2.72
N LEU A 311 15.61 27.79 -2.63
CA LEU A 311 17.02 27.48 -2.48
C LEU A 311 17.78 27.80 -3.78
N PRO A 312 18.93 28.51 -3.74
CA PRO A 312 19.74 28.72 -4.94
C PRO A 312 20.61 27.48 -5.24
N ARG A 313 20.84 27.17 -6.52
CA ARG A 313 21.50 25.92 -6.96
C ARG A 313 22.95 25.79 -6.45
N ASP A 314 23.67 26.89 -6.36
CA ASP A 314 25.05 26.94 -5.85
C ASP A 314 25.15 26.65 -4.33
N ALA A 315 24.03 26.68 -3.60
CA ALA A 315 23.95 26.28 -2.20
C ALA A 315 24.25 24.79 -1.96
N LEU A 316 23.94 23.92 -2.92
CA LEU A 316 23.91 22.47 -2.71
C LEU A 316 25.26 21.91 -2.25
N ALA A 317 26.35 22.37 -2.86
CA ALA A 317 27.71 21.95 -2.51
C ALA A 317 28.06 22.37 -1.07
N ARG A 318 27.75 23.61 -0.69
CA ARG A 318 28.00 24.16 0.64
C ARG A 318 27.20 23.43 1.73
N VAL A 319 25.93 23.12 1.45
CA VAL A 319 25.06 22.36 2.37
C VAL A 319 25.59 20.94 2.55
N ALA A 320 25.92 20.24 1.44
CA ALA A 320 26.46 18.89 1.49
C ALA A 320 27.75 18.81 2.31
N GLU A 321 28.70 19.74 2.07
CA GLU A 321 29.96 19.82 2.81
C GLU A 321 29.74 20.09 4.31
N THR A 322 28.86 21.05 4.64
CA THR A 322 28.57 21.42 6.04
C THR A 322 27.95 20.26 6.81
N VAL A 323 27.03 19.53 6.18
CA VAL A 323 26.36 18.37 6.80
C VAL A 323 27.29 17.16 6.84
N ALA A 324 28.11 16.92 5.81
CA ALA A 324 29.09 15.83 5.80
C ALA A 324 30.08 15.95 6.97
N ARG A 325 30.57 17.17 7.27
CA ARG A 325 31.47 17.41 8.42
C ARG A 325 30.83 17.15 9.78
N ALA A 326 29.51 17.28 9.87
CA ALA A 326 28.76 17.16 11.12
C ALA A 326 27.99 15.83 11.24
N SER A 327 28.11 14.93 10.26
CA SER A 327 27.40 13.65 10.20
C SER A 327 28.34 12.53 9.77
N HIS A 328 27.86 11.29 9.79
CA HIS A 328 28.61 10.12 9.29
C HIS A 328 28.22 9.74 7.86
N VAL A 329 27.65 10.66 7.09
CA VAL A 329 27.29 10.45 5.69
C VAL A 329 28.31 11.15 4.81
N ASP A 330 28.79 10.46 3.78
CA ASP A 330 29.75 11.03 2.84
C ASP A 330 29.14 12.18 2.01
N GLN A 331 30.01 13.09 1.57
CA GLN A 331 29.60 14.27 0.83
C GLN A 331 28.96 13.92 -0.52
N ALA A 332 29.42 12.87 -1.21
CA ALA A 332 28.91 12.51 -2.53
C ALA A 332 27.46 12.04 -2.48
N SER A 333 27.14 11.16 -1.54
CA SER A 333 25.78 10.71 -1.27
C SER A 333 24.85 11.85 -0.84
N LEU A 334 25.34 12.78 -0.01
CA LEU A 334 24.58 13.98 0.37
C LEU A 334 24.31 14.90 -0.84
N THR A 335 25.32 15.13 -1.70
CA THR A 335 25.16 15.91 -2.92
C THR A 335 24.16 15.27 -3.88
N ALA A 336 24.17 13.95 -4.03
CA ALA A 336 23.18 13.24 -4.85
C ALA A 336 21.76 13.40 -4.29
N ALA A 337 21.58 13.20 -2.98
CA ALA A 337 20.28 13.35 -2.33
C ALA A 337 19.74 14.79 -2.41
N LEU A 338 20.60 15.79 -2.18
CA LEU A 338 20.26 17.21 -2.29
C LEU A 338 19.96 17.63 -3.73
N SER A 339 20.69 17.11 -4.72
CA SER A 339 20.41 17.40 -6.14
C SER A 339 19.05 16.85 -6.58
N ALA A 340 18.69 15.65 -6.13
CA ALA A 340 17.37 15.06 -6.36
C ALA A 340 16.26 15.89 -5.68
N ALA A 341 16.48 16.28 -4.42
CA ALA A 341 15.54 17.14 -3.68
C ALA A 341 15.43 18.56 -4.29
N PHE A 342 16.50 19.08 -4.90
CA PHE A 342 16.53 20.41 -5.51
C PHE A 342 15.55 20.53 -6.67
N THR A 343 15.58 19.58 -7.60
CA THR A 343 14.71 19.57 -8.77
C THR A 343 13.35 18.93 -8.51
N GLY A 344 13.16 18.29 -7.35
CA GLY A 344 12.02 17.42 -7.09
C GLY A 344 12.05 16.16 -7.97
N ALA A 345 13.18 15.87 -8.61
CA ALA A 345 13.35 14.67 -9.41
C ALA A 345 13.52 13.48 -8.47
N SER A 346 12.59 12.54 -8.53
CA SER A 346 12.97 11.14 -8.32
C SER A 346 14.00 10.81 -9.42
N PRO A 347 15.16 10.17 -9.11
CA PRO A 347 16.22 9.92 -10.09
C PRO A 347 15.58 9.38 -11.38
N SER A 348 15.89 10.03 -12.52
CA SER A 348 15.29 9.87 -13.85
C SER A 348 14.19 8.81 -13.89
N SER A 349 12.92 9.22 -13.88
CA SER A 349 11.80 8.27 -13.94
C SER A 349 12.11 7.20 -14.97
N PRO A 350 12.19 5.91 -14.55
CA PRO A 350 12.49 4.83 -15.47
C PRO A 350 11.51 4.89 -16.63
N PRO A 351 11.92 4.47 -17.84
CA PRO A 351 11.03 4.50 -18.99
C PRO A 351 9.72 3.79 -18.64
N PRO A 352 8.58 4.27 -19.19
CA PRO A 352 7.31 3.60 -18.96
C PRO A 352 7.41 2.15 -19.42
N LEU A 353 6.77 1.24 -18.68
CA LEU A 353 6.72 -0.17 -19.06
C LEU A 353 5.76 -0.31 -20.23
N ARG A 354 6.31 -0.32 -21.45
CA ARG A 354 5.51 -0.43 -22.68
C ARG A 354 5.97 -1.59 -23.53
N ALA A 355 5.02 -2.42 -23.92
CA ALA A 355 5.24 -3.48 -24.89
C ALA A 355 5.41 -2.88 -26.30
N PRO A 356 6.14 -3.55 -27.21
CA PRO A 356 6.12 -3.22 -28.63
C PRO A 356 4.69 -3.19 -29.19
N GLU A 357 4.46 -2.40 -30.24
CA GLU A 357 3.14 -2.25 -30.86
C GLU A 357 2.58 -3.61 -31.31
N ALA A 358 3.40 -4.39 -32.03
CA ALA A 358 3.10 -5.77 -32.38
C ALA A 358 3.87 -6.74 -31.48
N LEU A 359 3.16 -7.72 -30.93
CA LEU A 359 3.75 -8.81 -30.15
C LEU A 359 3.74 -10.10 -30.96
N ALA A 360 4.93 -10.66 -31.19
CA ALA A 360 5.06 -12.02 -31.69
C ALA A 360 4.80 -13.02 -30.55
N THR A 361 4.05 -14.08 -30.84
CA THR A 361 3.62 -15.08 -29.85
C THR A 361 3.78 -16.51 -30.37
N LEU A 362 3.81 -17.46 -29.44
CA LEU A 362 3.92 -18.89 -29.70
C LEU A 362 2.67 -19.60 -29.17
N SER A 363 1.97 -20.34 -30.03
CA SER A 363 0.71 -21.01 -29.70
C SER A 363 0.94 -22.39 -29.06
N GLY A 364 0.20 -22.70 -28.00
CA GLY A 364 0.11 -24.05 -27.42
C GLY A 364 0.36 -24.10 -25.92
N PHE A 365 -0.71 -24.26 -25.14
CA PHE A 365 -0.61 -24.48 -23.69
C PHE A 365 0.04 -25.84 -23.38
N GLY A 366 1.01 -25.86 -22.46
CA GLY A 366 1.74 -27.08 -22.08
C GLY A 366 2.76 -27.58 -23.11
N SER A 367 2.83 -26.97 -24.30
CA SER A 367 3.83 -27.30 -25.32
C SER A 367 5.25 -26.91 -24.90
N THR A 368 6.25 -27.54 -25.51
CA THR A 368 7.63 -27.06 -25.46
C THR A 368 7.85 -26.02 -26.54
N HIS A 369 8.20 -24.81 -26.11
CA HIS A 369 8.47 -23.66 -26.95
C HIS A 369 9.97 -23.39 -27.07
N ALA A 370 10.37 -22.69 -28.11
CA ALA A 370 11.71 -22.16 -28.31
C ALA A 370 11.60 -20.77 -28.93
N SER A 371 12.32 -19.80 -28.38
CA SER A 371 12.30 -18.42 -28.85
C SER A 371 13.66 -17.76 -28.66
N GLU A 372 14.06 -16.94 -29.64
CA GLU A 372 15.28 -16.16 -29.58
C GLU A 372 15.05 -14.76 -30.15
N ALA A 373 15.56 -13.74 -29.45
CA ALA A 373 15.51 -12.35 -29.88
C ALA A 373 16.67 -12.00 -30.83
N LEU A 374 17.75 -12.80 -30.80
CA LEU A 374 18.91 -12.71 -31.69
C LEU A 374 19.10 -14.07 -32.36
N GLU A 375 19.36 -14.07 -33.66
CA GLU A 375 19.53 -15.28 -34.47
C GLU A 375 20.65 -16.18 -33.91
N GLY A 376 20.35 -17.44 -33.64
CA GLY A 376 21.33 -18.40 -33.11
C GLY A 376 21.71 -18.18 -31.66
N ALA A 377 20.92 -17.43 -30.88
CA ALA A 377 21.14 -17.27 -29.45
C ALA A 377 20.82 -18.56 -28.66
N LEU A 378 19.93 -19.42 -29.16
CA LEU A 378 19.74 -20.76 -28.63
C LEU A 378 20.92 -21.68 -29.03
N PRO A 379 21.59 -22.36 -28.08
CA PRO A 379 22.57 -23.37 -28.43
C PRO A 379 21.89 -24.59 -29.06
N LEU A 380 22.34 -24.95 -30.26
CA LEU A 380 21.69 -25.95 -31.11
C LEU A 380 21.79 -27.40 -30.58
N ARG A 381 22.90 -27.78 -29.96
CA ARG A 381 23.24 -29.20 -29.68
C ARG A 381 23.11 -29.61 -28.21
N GLN A 382 22.97 -28.66 -27.29
CA GLN A 382 22.99 -28.91 -25.84
C GLN A 382 22.43 -27.71 -25.07
N ASN A 383 21.95 -27.92 -23.84
CA ASN A 383 21.41 -26.81 -23.04
C ASN A 383 22.49 -25.99 -22.32
N ALA A 384 23.59 -26.63 -21.90
CA ALA A 384 24.66 -25.99 -21.14
C ALA A 384 26.02 -26.09 -21.88
N PRO A 385 26.24 -25.29 -22.94
CA PRO A 385 27.54 -25.19 -23.60
C PRO A 385 28.59 -24.54 -22.68
N ARG A 386 29.87 -24.90 -22.87
CA ARG A 386 30.99 -24.25 -22.15
C ARG A 386 31.01 -22.73 -22.36
N ARG A 387 30.61 -22.29 -23.56
CA ARG A 387 30.37 -20.88 -23.91
C ARG A 387 29.08 -20.83 -24.70
N ALA A 388 28.03 -20.23 -24.15
CA ALA A 388 26.79 -20.05 -24.90
C ALA A 388 26.98 -19.02 -26.02
N PRO A 389 26.17 -19.07 -27.08
CA PRO A 389 26.11 -18.00 -28.08
C PRO A 389 26.02 -16.63 -27.43
N TYR A 390 26.66 -15.63 -28.05
CA TYR A 390 26.74 -14.25 -27.54
C TYR A 390 27.37 -14.09 -26.14
N GLY A 391 27.99 -15.14 -25.58
CA GLY A 391 28.54 -15.09 -24.22
C GLY A 391 27.48 -15.11 -23.12
N LEU A 392 26.26 -15.56 -23.43
CA LEU A 392 25.15 -15.62 -22.50
C LEU A 392 25.36 -16.66 -21.38
N TYR A 393 24.68 -16.46 -20.26
CA TYR A 393 24.62 -17.42 -19.17
C TYR A 393 23.44 -18.38 -19.37
N PRO A 394 23.67 -19.70 -19.45
CA PRO A 394 22.59 -20.68 -19.42
C PRO A 394 22.06 -20.82 -17.99
N GLU A 395 20.76 -20.65 -17.82
CA GLU A 395 20.06 -20.74 -16.54
C GLU A 395 18.84 -21.66 -16.68
N LEU A 396 18.71 -22.66 -15.81
CA LEU A 396 17.56 -23.56 -15.78
C LEU A 396 16.64 -23.16 -14.63
N LEU A 397 15.40 -22.83 -14.94
CA LEU A 397 14.32 -22.74 -13.96
C LEU A 397 13.46 -24.01 -14.06
N ASN A 398 13.41 -24.75 -12.96
CA ASN A 398 12.51 -25.89 -12.81
C ASN A 398 11.25 -25.47 -12.06
N GLY A 399 10.13 -25.46 -12.78
CA GLY A 399 8.81 -25.23 -12.21
C GLY A 399 8.31 -26.41 -11.36
N THR A 400 8.88 -27.60 -11.51
CA THR A 400 8.58 -28.83 -10.74
C THR A 400 9.87 -29.55 -10.34
N PRO A 401 9.85 -30.43 -9.33
CA PRO A 401 10.98 -31.32 -9.06
C PRO A 401 11.37 -32.16 -10.28
N PHE A 402 12.63 -32.58 -10.37
CA PHE A 402 13.17 -33.22 -11.58
C PHE A 402 12.45 -34.51 -12.02
N THR A 403 11.98 -35.32 -11.06
CA THR A 403 11.49 -36.70 -11.30
C THR A 403 9.97 -36.81 -11.30
N VAL A 404 9.24 -35.71 -11.49
CA VAL A 404 7.78 -35.77 -11.73
C VAL A 404 7.49 -36.51 -13.05
N LYS A 405 6.25 -36.96 -13.25
CA LYS A 405 5.84 -37.59 -14.51
C LYS A 405 6.17 -36.66 -15.67
N ASN A 406 6.55 -37.20 -16.83
CA ASN A 406 6.94 -36.38 -17.99
C ASN A 406 5.83 -35.38 -18.40
N ALA A 407 4.56 -35.82 -18.36
CA ALA A 407 3.40 -34.96 -18.64
C ALA A 407 3.22 -33.80 -17.63
N GLU A 408 3.76 -33.92 -16.41
CA GLU A 408 3.72 -32.92 -15.35
C GLU A 408 5.03 -32.11 -15.27
N ASN A 409 6.08 -32.52 -15.99
CA ASN A 409 7.39 -31.87 -15.93
C ASN A 409 7.30 -30.46 -16.49
N SER A 410 7.73 -29.47 -15.72
CA SER A 410 7.72 -28.08 -16.15
C SER A 410 9.09 -27.45 -15.91
N ARG A 411 9.75 -27.04 -17.00
CA ARG A 411 11.05 -26.37 -16.97
C ARG A 411 11.23 -25.37 -18.10
N VAL A 412 12.13 -24.42 -17.90
CA VAL A 412 12.61 -23.50 -18.96
C VAL A 412 14.10 -23.26 -18.82
N TRP A 413 14.81 -23.36 -19.93
CA TRP A 413 16.17 -22.87 -20.07
C TRP A 413 16.14 -21.45 -20.61
N MET A 414 16.88 -20.57 -19.95
CA MET A 414 17.03 -19.16 -20.29
C MET A 414 18.51 -18.89 -20.61
N TYR A 415 18.76 -18.12 -21.66
CA TYR A 415 20.09 -17.64 -22.03
C TYR A 415 20.10 -16.12 -21.86
N ARG A 416 20.71 -15.67 -20.77
CA ARG A 416 20.57 -14.29 -20.26
C ARG A 416 21.90 -13.56 -20.16
N VAL A 417 21.86 -12.23 -20.15
CA VAL A 417 23.07 -11.39 -20.11
C VAL A 417 23.79 -11.51 -18.76
N ARG A 418 23.06 -11.50 -17.64
CA ARG A 418 23.59 -11.67 -16.28
C ARG A 418 22.77 -12.72 -15.52
N PRO A 419 23.39 -13.57 -14.70
CA PRO A 419 22.68 -14.64 -13.99
C PRO A 419 21.76 -14.08 -12.90
N SER A 420 20.64 -14.77 -12.62
CA SER A 420 19.65 -14.34 -11.62
C SER A 420 20.19 -14.23 -10.20
N PHE A 421 21.27 -14.93 -9.85
CA PHE A 421 21.85 -14.87 -8.50
C PHE A 421 22.66 -13.57 -8.25
N ALA A 422 22.89 -12.74 -9.26
CA ALA A 422 23.66 -11.51 -9.16
C ALA A 422 22.84 -10.35 -8.58
N HIS A 423 22.39 -10.50 -7.32
CA HIS A 423 21.67 -9.48 -6.57
C HIS A 423 22.22 -9.33 -5.13
N GLY A 424 21.87 -8.23 -4.46
CA GLY A 424 22.16 -8.03 -3.04
C GLY A 424 21.42 -9.02 -2.13
N PRO A 425 21.62 -8.97 -0.80
CA PRO A 425 20.90 -9.85 0.13
C PRO A 425 19.38 -9.68 0.02
N MET A 426 18.64 -10.79 0.13
CA MET A 426 17.18 -10.78 0.23
C MET A 426 16.77 -10.35 1.65
N ASN A 427 16.09 -9.22 1.74
CA ASN A 427 15.60 -8.68 3.01
C ASN A 427 14.09 -8.88 3.10
N ALA A 428 13.60 -9.40 4.22
CA ALA A 428 12.16 -9.52 4.44
C ALA A 428 11.51 -8.14 4.35
N LEU A 429 10.45 -8.03 3.55
CA LEU A 429 9.56 -6.89 3.51
C LEU A 429 8.52 -7.02 4.62
N PRO A 430 7.93 -5.90 5.07
CA PRO A 430 6.93 -5.95 6.12
C PRO A 430 5.63 -6.57 5.62
N ALA A 431 4.75 -6.93 6.56
CA ALA A 431 3.40 -7.34 6.25
C ALA A 431 2.73 -6.26 5.40
N SER A 432 2.17 -6.67 4.26
CA SER A 432 1.48 -5.80 3.32
C SER A 432 0.05 -6.29 3.15
N ARG A 433 -0.81 -5.51 2.50
CA ARG A 433 -2.16 -5.98 2.14
C ARG A 433 -2.09 -7.17 1.16
N PHE A 434 -1.03 -7.24 0.35
CA PHE A 434 -0.67 -8.42 -0.43
C PHE A 434 0.05 -9.46 0.42
N ALA A 435 -0.30 -10.74 0.25
CA ALA A 435 0.14 -11.86 1.10
C ALA A 435 -0.17 -11.66 2.60
N ALA A 436 -1.28 -11.00 2.92
CA ALA A 436 -1.74 -10.85 4.29
C ALA A 436 -2.13 -12.22 4.90
N PRO A 437 -1.90 -12.45 6.21
CA PRO A 437 -2.29 -13.69 6.86
C PRO A 437 -3.80 -13.98 6.73
N LEU A 438 -4.13 -15.26 6.56
CA LEU A 438 -5.50 -15.74 6.56
C LEU A 438 -6.02 -15.85 8.00
N GLY A 439 -7.22 -15.34 8.26
CA GLY A 439 -7.93 -15.45 9.53
C GLY A 439 -8.71 -16.76 9.65
N ASP A 440 -9.82 -16.71 10.40
CA ASP A 440 -10.70 -17.85 10.60
C ASP A 440 -11.69 -18.07 9.44
N VAL A 441 -12.37 -19.21 9.45
CA VAL A 441 -13.45 -19.54 8.50
C VAL A 441 -14.72 -18.81 8.89
N GLU A 442 -15.41 -18.22 7.93
CA GLU A 442 -16.69 -17.52 8.11
C GLU A 442 -17.74 -18.06 7.12
N PRO A 443 -18.90 -18.55 7.59
CA PRO A 443 -19.91 -19.18 6.74
C PRO A 443 -20.80 -18.19 5.98
N ASN A 444 -20.82 -16.90 6.34
CA ASN A 444 -21.73 -15.93 5.73
C ASN A 444 -21.35 -15.58 4.28
N ARG A 445 -22.38 -15.54 3.42
CA ARG A 445 -22.26 -14.97 2.06
C ARG A 445 -21.82 -13.52 2.17
N THR A 446 -20.83 -13.12 1.36
CA THR A 446 -20.30 -11.76 1.41
C THR A 446 -20.08 -11.22 0.00
N ARG A 447 -20.34 -9.92 -0.18
CA ARG A 447 -20.07 -9.20 -1.43
C ARG A 447 -19.20 -7.98 -1.15
N TRP A 448 -18.33 -7.66 -2.10
CA TRP A 448 -17.53 -6.44 -2.16
C TRP A 448 -17.86 -5.70 -3.45
N ARG A 449 -18.10 -4.40 -3.33
CA ARG A 449 -18.21 -3.45 -4.45
C ARG A 449 -16.86 -3.35 -5.18
N PRO A 450 -16.84 -2.82 -6.42
CA PRO A 450 -15.59 -2.65 -7.16
C PRO A 450 -14.54 -1.87 -6.37
N MET A 451 -13.31 -2.39 -6.32
CA MET A 451 -12.23 -1.69 -5.64
C MET A 451 -11.95 -0.35 -6.34
N PRO A 452 -11.95 0.78 -5.62
CA PRO A 452 -11.73 2.08 -6.23
C PRO A 452 -10.31 2.17 -6.78
N ILE A 453 -10.17 2.64 -8.01
CA ILE A 453 -8.86 2.96 -8.58
C ILE A 453 -8.32 4.19 -7.84
N PRO A 454 -7.09 4.14 -7.30
CA PRO A 454 -6.54 5.25 -6.51
C PRO A 454 -6.54 6.58 -7.28
N THR A 455 -6.93 7.66 -6.61
CA THR A 455 -6.83 9.03 -7.12
C THR A 455 -5.77 9.79 -6.31
N GLY A 456 -4.88 10.52 -6.98
CA GLY A 456 -3.81 11.31 -6.34
C GLY A 456 -2.46 10.59 -6.18
N ALA A 457 -2.38 9.52 -5.39
CA ALA A 457 -1.12 8.80 -5.17
C ALA A 457 -0.80 7.82 -6.32
N SER A 458 0.48 7.73 -6.70
CA SER A 458 0.98 6.77 -7.71
C SER A 458 1.02 5.34 -7.15
N VAL A 459 0.09 4.48 -7.51
CA VAL A 459 -0.02 3.10 -7.02
C VAL A 459 0.21 2.16 -8.19
N ASP A 460 1.31 1.41 -8.15
CA ASP A 460 1.58 0.36 -9.14
C ASP A 460 0.83 -0.94 -8.82
N PHE A 461 0.89 -1.91 -9.73
CA PHE A 461 0.21 -3.20 -9.58
C PHE A 461 0.54 -3.91 -8.25
N LEU A 462 1.81 -3.90 -7.83
CA LEU A 462 2.24 -4.59 -6.60
C LEU A 462 1.74 -3.88 -5.35
N ASP A 463 1.81 -2.55 -5.32
CA ASP A 463 1.30 -1.76 -4.20
C ASP A 463 -0.24 -1.71 -4.13
N GLY A 464 -0.90 -1.93 -5.28
CA GLY A 464 -2.35 -2.00 -5.42
C GLY A 464 -2.94 -3.37 -5.10
N LEU A 465 -2.11 -4.41 -4.93
CA LEU A 465 -2.55 -5.76 -4.59
C LEU A 465 -3.03 -5.84 -3.13
N VAL A 466 -4.15 -6.53 -2.94
CA VAL A 466 -4.72 -6.87 -1.65
C VAL A 466 -5.21 -8.31 -1.65
N THR A 467 -4.89 -9.07 -0.61
CA THR A 467 -5.37 -10.46 -0.45
C THR A 467 -6.76 -10.45 0.17
N LEU A 468 -7.75 -10.96 -0.56
CA LEU A 468 -9.12 -11.10 -0.08
C LEU A 468 -9.22 -12.27 0.91
N GLY A 469 -8.60 -13.39 0.58
CA GLY A 469 -8.62 -14.61 1.38
C GLY A 469 -8.16 -15.82 0.59
N GLY A 470 -8.35 -17.01 1.14
CA GLY A 470 -7.94 -18.26 0.52
C GLY A 470 -7.87 -19.43 1.49
N ALA A 471 -7.13 -20.47 1.12
CA ALA A 471 -6.96 -21.69 1.91
C ALA A 471 -5.57 -22.31 1.73
N GLY A 472 -5.19 -23.18 2.68
CA GLY A 472 -3.90 -23.87 2.66
C GLY A 472 -2.76 -23.06 3.27
N ASP A 473 -1.55 -23.58 3.14
CA ASP A 473 -0.31 -22.98 3.63
C ASP A 473 0.76 -23.07 2.52
N PRO A 474 1.29 -21.95 2.02
CA PRO A 474 2.30 -21.95 0.95
C PRO A 474 3.59 -22.69 1.32
N VAL A 475 3.86 -22.96 2.61
CA VAL A 475 5.02 -23.73 3.06
C VAL A 475 4.72 -25.23 3.14
N SER A 476 3.54 -25.61 3.64
CA SER A 476 3.28 -26.99 4.08
C SER A 476 2.33 -27.80 3.20
N GLY A 477 1.66 -27.19 2.21
CA GLY A 477 0.70 -27.94 1.41
C GLY A 477 0.09 -27.19 0.22
N PRO A 478 -0.79 -27.87 -0.54
CA PRO A 478 -1.56 -27.22 -1.58
C PRO A 478 -2.49 -26.17 -0.99
N GLY A 479 -2.78 -25.13 -1.77
CA GLY A 479 -3.62 -24.04 -1.33
C GLY A 479 -3.88 -23.04 -2.44
N TRP A 480 -4.69 -22.05 -2.13
CA TRP A 480 -5.04 -20.99 -3.06
C TRP A 480 -5.24 -19.67 -2.31
N ALA A 481 -5.05 -18.56 -3.01
CA ALA A 481 -5.37 -17.25 -2.52
C ALA A 481 -6.01 -16.41 -3.64
N VAL A 482 -6.97 -15.59 -3.27
CA VAL A 482 -7.59 -14.60 -4.16
C VAL A 482 -7.09 -13.23 -3.76
N HIS A 483 -6.56 -12.51 -4.72
CA HIS A 483 -6.14 -11.13 -4.58
C HIS A 483 -6.95 -10.23 -5.50
N LEU A 484 -7.20 -9.01 -5.04
CA LEU A 484 -7.73 -7.90 -5.81
C LEU A 484 -6.59 -6.93 -6.12
N TYR A 485 -6.59 -6.28 -7.27
CA TYR A 485 -5.68 -5.17 -7.54
C TYR A 485 -6.41 -3.95 -8.10
N ALA A 486 -5.94 -2.75 -7.72
CA ALA A 486 -6.36 -1.47 -8.28
C ALA A 486 -5.16 -0.53 -8.26
N ALA A 487 -4.77 -0.05 -9.43
CA ALA A 487 -3.52 0.66 -9.67
C ALA A 487 -3.69 1.77 -10.71
N ASN A 488 -2.81 2.77 -10.67
CA ASN A 488 -2.79 3.91 -11.59
C ASN A 488 -1.36 4.27 -12.08
N ALA A 489 -0.38 3.41 -11.81
CA ALA A 489 1.01 3.62 -12.22
C ALA A 489 1.71 2.33 -12.67
N ASP A 490 2.79 2.49 -13.45
CA ASP A 490 3.64 1.38 -13.88
C ASP A 490 4.54 0.88 -12.73
N MET A 491 4.86 -0.42 -12.72
CA MET A 491 5.90 -1.01 -11.88
C MET A 491 7.32 -0.61 -12.34
N ARG A 492 7.74 0.64 -12.12
CA ARG A 492 9.07 1.13 -12.57
C ARG A 492 10.22 0.58 -11.73
N ASP A 493 11.29 0.09 -12.38
CA ASP A 493 12.51 -0.46 -11.73
C ASP A 493 12.25 -1.45 -10.59
N ARG A 494 11.17 -2.22 -10.73
CA ARG A 494 10.86 -3.30 -9.80
C ARG A 494 10.14 -4.44 -10.50
N ALA A 495 10.34 -5.65 -9.99
CA ALA A 495 9.65 -6.85 -10.46
C ALA A 495 9.12 -7.68 -9.28
N LEU A 496 8.08 -8.46 -9.53
CA LEU A 496 7.54 -9.48 -8.63
C LEU A 496 7.89 -10.87 -9.16
N SER A 497 8.26 -11.80 -8.29
CA SER A 497 8.28 -13.24 -8.56
C SER A 497 7.63 -13.98 -7.38
N SER A 498 6.74 -14.94 -7.64
CA SER A 498 6.21 -15.81 -6.59
C SER A 498 6.91 -17.16 -6.62
N SER A 499 7.56 -17.54 -5.53
CA SER A 499 8.08 -18.90 -5.34
C SER A 499 6.99 -19.87 -4.84
N ASP A 500 5.89 -19.33 -4.32
CA ASP A 500 4.84 -20.12 -3.68
C ASP A 500 3.96 -20.83 -4.72
N GLY A 501 3.62 -20.14 -5.82
CA GLY A 501 2.54 -20.58 -6.71
C GLY A 501 2.48 -19.92 -8.07
N ASP A 502 1.69 -20.52 -8.96
CA ASP A 502 1.34 -19.95 -10.26
C ASP A 502 0.27 -18.86 -10.06
N LEU A 503 0.37 -17.75 -10.80
CA LEU A 503 -0.57 -16.62 -10.77
C LEU A 503 -1.45 -16.64 -12.01
N LEU A 504 -2.76 -16.56 -11.84
CA LEU A 504 -3.75 -16.31 -12.89
C LEU A 504 -4.30 -14.90 -12.71
N ILE A 505 -3.98 -13.99 -13.64
CA ILE A 505 -4.36 -12.57 -13.60
C ILE A 505 -5.56 -12.36 -14.54
N VAL A 506 -6.62 -11.73 -14.01
CA VAL A 506 -7.90 -11.48 -14.69
C VAL A 506 -8.20 -9.97 -14.67
N PRO A 507 -7.85 -9.22 -15.74
CA PRO A 507 -8.15 -7.80 -15.85
C PRO A 507 -9.63 -7.50 -16.03
N GLN A 508 -10.11 -6.54 -15.26
CA GLN A 508 -11.47 -6.03 -15.32
C GLN A 508 -11.54 -4.59 -15.84
N GLU A 509 -10.58 -3.72 -15.54
CA GLU A 509 -10.52 -2.39 -16.12
C GLU A 509 -9.06 -2.05 -16.45
N GLY A 510 -8.84 -1.43 -17.61
CA GLY A 510 -7.49 -1.13 -18.11
C GLY A 510 -6.79 -2.35 -18.73
N THR A 511 -5.90 -2.09 -19.68
CA THR A 511 -5.03 -3.11 -20.28
C THR A 511 -3.80 -3.27 -19.40
N LEU A 512 -3.33 -4.51 -19.21
CA LEU A 512 -2.03 -4.75 -18.60
C LEU A 512 -0.99 -5.06 -19.68
N GLU A 513 0.13 -4.36 -19.66
CA GLU A 513 1.33 -4.74 -20.40
C GLU A 513 2.33 -5.38 -19.43
N ILE A 514 2.39 -6.71 -19.44
CA ILE A 514 3.17 -7.48 -18.47
C ILE A 514 4.52 -7.82 -19.11
N ARG A 515 5.58 -7.23 -18.58
CA ARG A 515 6.97 -7.61 -18.86
C ARG A 515 7.31 -8.84 -18.04
N THR A 516 7.71 -9.93 -18.69
CA THR A 516 8.23 -11.13 -18.02
C THR A 516 9.69 -11.37 -18.42
N GLU A 517 10.37 -12.29 -17.73
CA GLU A 517 11.69 -12.77 -18.18
C GLU A 517 11.64 -13.34 -19.61
N LEU A 518 10.55 -13.98 -20.01
CA LEU A 518 10.46 -14.67 -21.30
C LEU A 518 9.93 -13.79 -22.45
N GLY A 519 9.54 -12.54 -22.15
CA GLY A 519 9.04 -11.58 -23.11
C GLY A 519 7.80 -10.80 -22.62
N TRP A 520 7.12 -10.13 -23.55
CA TRP A 520 5.97 -9.26 -23.26
C TRP A 520 4.64 -9.96 -23.46
N LEU A 521 3.68 -9.69 -22.56
CA LEU A 521 2.27 -10.06 -22.69
C LEU A 521 1.42 -8.79 -22.71
N ARG A 522 0.41 -8.75 -23.57
CA ARG A 522 -0.65 -7.72 -23.54
C ARG A 522 -1.96 -8.38 -23.13
N VAL A 523 -2.57 -7.86 -22.08
CA VAL A 523 -3.71 -8.49 -21.39
C VAL A 523 -4.82 -7.47 -21.22
N PRO A 524 -5.63 -7.23 -22.27
CA PRO A 524 -6.81 -6.37 -22.17
C PRO A 524 -7.94 -7.06 -21.39
N GLN A 525 -8.97 -6.29 -21.03
CA GLN A 525 -10.17 -6.82 -20.37
C GLN A 525 -10.84 -7.90 -21.23
N GLY A 526 -11.03 -9.10 -20.67
CA GLY A 526 -11.54 -10.29 -21.38
C GLY A 526 -10.44 -11.26 -21.83
N THR A 527 -9.17 -10.91 -21.63
CA THR A 527 -8.02 -11.82 -21.75
C THR A 527 -7.48 -12.13 -20.36
N ILE A 528 -7.04 -13.36 -20.11
CA ILE A 528 -6.35 -13.75 -18.88
C ILE A 528 -4.84 -13.88 -19.12
N ALA A 529 -4.04 -13.79 -18.06
CA ALA A 529 -2.62 -14.12 -18.09
C ALA A 529 -2.26 -15.14 -17.02
N ILE A 530 -1.41 -16.10 -17.36
CA ILE A 530 -0.90 -17.14 -16.47
C ILE A 530 0.59 -16.89 -16.30
N ILE A 531 1.04 -16.62 -15.08
CA ILE A 531 2.46 -16.43 -14.74
C ILE A 531 2.90 -17.60 -13.86
N PRO A 532 3.73 -18.52 -14.40
CA PRO A 532 4.32 -19.59 -13.62
C PRO A 532 5.13 -19.11 -12.41
N ARG A 533 5.12 -19.90 -11.33
CA ARG A 533 5.97 -19.66 -10.16
C ARG A 533 7.43 -19.51 -10.54
N GLY A 534 8.13 -18.56 -9.93
CA GLY A 534 9.54 -18.27 -10.15
C GLY A 534 9.81 -17.26 -11.26
N ILE A 535 8.95 -17.14 -12.27
CA ILE A 535 9.10 -16.15 -13.35
C ILE A 535 8.91 -14.74 -12.79
N LYS A 536 9.88 -13.85 -13.05
CA LYS A 536 9.77 -12.44 -12.68
C LYS A 536 8.86 -11.70 -13.66
N LEU A 537 8.02 -10.82 -13.12
CA LEU A 537 7.13 -9.96 -13.89
C LEU A 537 7.15 -8.50 -13.42
N ALA A 538 6.85 -7.56 -14.32
CA ALA A 538 6.50 -6.18 -14.00
C ALA A 538 5.33 -5.73 -14.87
N VAL A 539 4.42 -4.93 -14.31
CA VAL A 539 3.17 -4.54 -14.98
C VAL A 539 3.19 -3.06 -15.34
N GLY A 540 2.97 -2.76 -16.62
CA GLY A 540 2.68 -1.43 -17.15
C GLY A 540 1.19 -1.22 -17.39
N LEU A 541 0.73 0.02 -17.22
CA LEU A 541 -0.65 0.47 -17.39
C LEU A 541 -0.72 1.55 -18.49
N PRO A 542 -0.88 1.17 -19.77
CA PRO A 542 -0.91 2.12 -20.88
C PRO A 542 -2.01 3.18 -20.74
N GLU A 543 -3.18 2.83 -20.20
CA GLU A 543 -4.26 3.80 -19.94
C GLU A 543 -4.15 4.51 -18.58
N GLY A 544 -3.04 4.32 -17.85
CA GLY A 544 -2.80 4.95 -16.54
C GLY A 544 -3.71 4.42 -15.43
N LYS A 545 -4.38 3.29 -15.64
CA LYS A 545 -5.25 2.64 -14.67
C LYS A 545 -5.34 1.14 -14.91
N GLY A 546 -5.57 0.38 -13.85
CA GLY A 546 -5.77 -1.06 -13.90
C GLY A 546 -6.55 -1.55 -12.69
N ARG A 547 -7.53 -2.44 -12.89
CA ARG A 547 -8.25 -3.15 -11.83
C ARG A 547 -8.57 -4.58 -12.25
N GLY A 548 -8.56 -5.51 -11.31
CA GLY A 548 -8.97 -6.89 -11.56
C GLY A 548 -8.63 -7.83 -10.41
N TRP A 549 -8.49 -9.11 -10.74
CA TRP A 549 -8.24 -10.19 -9.79
C TRP A 549 -6.94 -10.93 -10.11
N VAL A 550 -6.37 -11.57 -9.10
CA VAL A 550 -5.32 -12.57 -9.23
C VAL A 550 -5.71 -13.79 -8.40
N LEU A 551 -5.77 -14.96 -9.03
CA LEU A 551 -5.84 -16.24 -8.34
C LEU A 551 -4.41 -16.80 -8.25
N GLU A 552 -3.94 -17.04 -7.04
CA GLU A 552 -2.65 -17.70 -6.79
C GLU A 552 -2.91 -19.14 -6.32
N VAL A 553 -2.23 -20.13 -6.92
CA VAL A 553 -2.35 -21.56 -6.55
C VAL A 553 -1.00 -22.14 -6.15
N TYR A 554 -0.95 -22.80 -4.98
CA TYR A 554 0.25 -23.35 -4.37
C TYR A 554 0.30 -24.88 -4.49
N GLY A 555 1.50 -25.44 -4.62
CA GLY A 555 1.75 -26.90 -4.59
C GLY A 555 1.40 -27.68 -5.86
N ARG A 556 0.58 -27.10 -6.75
CA ARG A 556 0.18 -27.65 -8.06
C ARG A 556 0.09 -26.52 -9.08
N ARG A 557 -0.18 -26.88 -10.34
CA ARG A 557 -0.18 -25.96 -11.49
C ARG A 557 -1.54 -25.95 -12.16
N PHE A 558 -1.81 -24.88 -12.90
CA PHE A 558 -2.94 -24.85 -13.82
C PHE A 558 -2.71 -25.82 -15.00
N VAL A 559 -3.75 -26.59 -15.30
CA VAL A 559 -3.87 -27.49 -16.46
C VAL A 559 -5.20 -27.22 -17.16
N LEU A 560 -5.35 -27.70 -18.39
CA LEU A 560 -6.67 -27.77 -19.01
C LEU A 560 -7.51 -28.85 -18.30
N PRO A 561 -8.83 -28.64 -18.12
CA PRO A 561 -9.68 -29.64 -17.49
C PRO A 561 -9.79 -30.91 -18.34
N GLU A 562 -9.99 -32.04 -17.68
CA GLU A 562 -10.40 -33.27 -18.35
C GLU A 562 -11.75 -33.07 -19.05
N ARG A 563 -11.82 -33.39 -20.34
CA ARG A 563 -13.01 -33.12 -21.17
C ARG A 563 -14.10 -34.19 -21.03
N GLY A 564 -13.75 -35.38 -20.53
CA GLY A 564 -14.70 -36.49 -20.41
C GLY A 564 -15.49 -36.74 -21.70
N LEU A 565 -16.82 -36.72 -21.60
CA LEU A 565 -17.73 -36.98 -22.72
C LEU A 565 -17.75 -35.87 -23.80
N ILE A 566 -17.18 -34.70 -23.53
CA ILE A 566 -17.01 -33.64 -24.54
C ILE A 566 -16.02 -34.13 -25.64
N GLY A 567 -15.10 -35.02 -25.29
CA GLY A 567 -14.16 -35.63 -26.23
C GLY A 567 -12.87 -34.84 -26.39
N SER A 568 -12.37 -34.74 -27.63
CA SER A 568 -11.04 -34.18 -27.91
C SER A 568 -11.01 -32.68 -28.19
N ASN A 569 -12.17 -32.02 -28.32
CA ASN A 569 -12.28 -30.59 -28.66
C ASN A 569 -13.40 -29.93 -27.85
N GLY A 570 -13.31 -28.62 -27.64
CA GLY A 570 -14.25 -27.87 -26.82
C GLY A 570 -13.59 -27.24 -25.58
N LEU A 571 -14.35 -26.38 -24.89
CA LEU A 571 -13.85 -25.56 -23.79
C LEU A 571 -12.71 -24.63 -24.26
N ALA A 572 -11.68 -24.48 -23.44
CA ALA A 572 -10.46 -23.80 -23.82
C ALA A 572 -9.56 -24.72 -24.65
N ASP A 573 -9.31 -24.35 -25.91
CA ASP A 573 -8.37 -25.05 -26.78
C ASP A 573 -6.93 -24.57 -26.52
N ALA A 574 -6.00 -25.52 -26.34
CA ALA A 574 -4.59 -25.26 -26.08
C ALA A 574 -3.95 -24.33 -27.13
N ARG A 575 -4.40 -24.37 -28.39
CA ARG A 575 -3.86 -23.53 -29.47
C ARG A 575 -4.11 -22.03 -29.28
N HIS A 576 -5.08 -21.65 -28.47
CA HIS A 576 -5.42 -20.26 -28.22
C HIS A 576 -4.66 -19.65 -27.03
N PHE A 577 -3.86 -20.46 -26.33
CA PHE A 577 -2.93 -19.96 -25.32
C PHE A 577 -1.63 -19.53 -26.00
N LEU A 578 -1.24 -18.28 -25.76
CA LEU A 578 -0.14 -17.62 -26.45
C LEU A 578 0.99 -17.32 -25.46
N ALA A 579 2.14 -17.98 -25.63
CA ALA A 579 3.38 -17.65 -24.95
C ALA A 579 4.08 -16.47 -25.64
N PRO A 580 4.88 -15.66 -24.91
CA PRO A 580 5.56 -14.51 -25.49
C PRO A 580 6.75 -14.95 -26.36
N SER A 581 7.11 -14.18 -27.37
CA SER A 581 8.44 -14.32 -27.97
C SER A 581 9.51 -13.67 -27.08
N ALA A 582 10.72 -14.23 -27.10
CA ALA A 582 11.87 -13.72 -26.37
C ALA A 582 12.09 -12.22 -26.66
N SER A 583 12.32 -11.46 -25.61
CA SER A 583 12.58 -10.03 -25.69
C SER A 583 13.39 -9.63 -24.47
N PHE A 584 14.48 -8.90 -24.66
CA PHE A 584 15.42 -8.55 -23.60
C PHE A 584 15.67 -7.04 -23.52
N GLU A 585 16.12 -6.56 -22.37
CA GLU A 585 16.78 -5.27 -22.20
C GLU A 585 18.10 -5.47 -21.44
N ASP A 586 19.20 -4.93 -21.98
CA ASP A 586 20.47 -4.80 -21.24
C ASP A 586 20.56 -3.40 -20.65
N ARG A 587 19.73 -3.16 -19.61
CA ARG A 587 19.60 -1.83 -19.00
C ARG A 587 20.27 -1.75 -17.64
N ALA A 588 21.24 -0.83 -17.52
CA ALA A 588 21.82 -0.46 -16.24
C ALA A 588 20.80 0.30 -15.37
N CYS A 589 20.75 -0.05 -14.09
CA CYS A 589 19.90 0.56 -13.07
C CYS A 589 20.79 1.04 -11.92
N PRO A 590 21.58 2.12 -12.09
CA PRO A 590 22.56 2.57 -11.09
C PRO A 590 21.91 2.99 -9.76
N SER A 591 20.63 3.38 -9.79
CA SER A 591 19.83 3.66 -8.59
C SER A 591 19.23 2.41 -7.92
N GLY A 592 19.51 1.22 -8.46
CA GLY A 592 18.99 -0.07 -8.01
C GLY A 592 17.67 -0.46 -8.65
N PHE A 593 17.59 -1.69 -9.15
CA PHE A 593 16.36 -2.38 -9.53
C PHE A 593 15.92 -3.29 -8.37
N SER A 594 14.66 -3.18 -7.96
CA SER A 594 14.09 -3.94 -6.85
C SER A 594 13.45 -5.25 -7.33
N VAL A 595 13.92 -6.39 -6.86
CA VAL A 595 13.31 -7.70 -7.12
C VAL A 595 12.60 -8.16 -5.88
N ILE A 596 11.26 -8.11 -5.92
CA ILE A 596 10.39 -8.59 -4.86
C ILE A 596 10.09 -10.07 -5.12
N THR A 597 10.40 -10.92 -4.15
CA THR A 597 10.10 -12.35 -4.18
C THR A 597 9.11 -12.69 -3.07
N LYS A 598 7.98 -13.30 -3.44
CA LYS A 598 7.05 -13.91 -2.48
C LYS A 598 7.49 -15.36 -2.21
N THR A 599 7.80 -15.69 -0.97
CA THR A 599 8.12 -17.06 -0.55
C THR A 599 7.63 -17.33 0.87
N GLY A 600 7.02 -18.50 1.08
CA GLY A 600 6.40 -18.89 2.33
C GLY A 600 5.31 -17.92 2.79
N GLY A 601 4.55 -17.35 1.84
CA GLY A 601 3.51 -16.35 2.14
C GLY A 601 4.05 -15.00 2.61
N ARG A 602 5.35 -14.73 2.43
CA ARG A 602 6.01 -13.48 2.84
C ARG A 602 6.75 -12.85 1.67
N LEU A 603 6.86 -11.54 1.69
CA LEU A 603 7.59 -10.78 0.67
C LEU A 603 9.03 -10.53 1.12
N PHE A 604 9.96 -10.60 0.17
CA PHE A 604 11.37 -10.29 0.35
C PHE A 604 11.84 -9.42 -0.81
N GLU A 605 12.77 -8.50 -0.56
CA GLU A 605 13.35 -7.62 -1.57
C GLU A 605 14.86 -7.79 -1.63
N ALA A 606 15.39 -7.92 -2.84
CA ALA A 606 16.80 -7.70 -3.14
C ALA A 606 16.94 -6.59 -4.18
N THR A 607 18.05 -5.84 -4.12
CA THR A 607 18.39 -4.83 -5.12
C THR A 607 19.53 -5.31 -6.03
N GLN A 608 19.50 -4.89 -7.29
CA GLN A 608 20.54 -5.19 -8.27
C GLN A 608 20.78 -4.00 -9.21
N PRO A 609 22.00 -3.80 -9.77
CA PRO A 609 22.31 -2.61 -10.56
C PRO A 609 21.88 -2.69 -12.04
N PHE A 610 20.98 -3.62 -12.40
CA PHE A 610 20.55 -3.87 -13.78
C PHE A 610 19.13 -4.47 -13.83
N SER A 611 18.46 -4.39 -14.97
CA SER A 611 17.14 -5.02 -15.15
C SER A 611 17.23 -6.56 -15.20
N PRO A 612 16.33 -7.30 -14.54
CA PRO A 612 16.28 -8.76 -14.63
C PRO A 612 15.64 -9.27 -15.93
N PHE A 613 15.14 -8.38 -16.80
CA PHE A 613 14.47 -8.74 -18.05
C PHE A 613 15.46 -8.84 -19.21
N ASP A 614 16.54 -9.59 -19.00
CA ASP A 614 17.73 -9.66 -19.87
C ASP A 614 17.91 -11.06 -20.52
N VAL A 615 16.83 -11.82 -20.66
CA VAL A 615 16.82 -13.14 -21.33
C VAL A 615 16.71 -12.93 -22.85
N VAL A 616 17.80 -13.22 -23.55
CA VAL A 616 17.89 -13.05 -25.01
C VAL A 616 17.22 -14.20 -25.76
N ALA A 617 17.28 -15.40 -25.20
CA ALA A 617 16.65 -16.58 -25.77
C ALA A 617 16.22 -17.57 -24.68
N TRP A 618 15.20 -18.37 -24.95
CA TRP A 618 14.73 -19.39 -24.03
C TRP A 618 14.06 -20.56 -24.75
N HIS A 619 14.07 -21.74 -24.11
CA HIS A 619 13.27 -22.88 -24.56
C HIS A 619 12.79 -23.75 -23.40
N GLY A 620 11.60 -24.33 -23.52
CA GLY A 620 10.96 -25.13 -22.47
C GLY A 620 9.44 -25.02 -22.48
N ASN A 621 8.81 -25.60 -21.47
CA ASN A 621 7.35 -25.62 -21.30
C ASN A 621 6.88 -24.90 -20.02
N HIS A 622 7.82 -24.32 -19.25
CA HIS A 622 7.53 -23.43 -18.13
C HIS A 622 7.48 -21.97 -18.62
N ALA A 623 6.43 -21.63 -19.35
CA ALA A 623 6.25 -20.32 -19.96
C ALA A 623 5.00 -19.61 -19.42
N PRO A 624 4.99 -18.26 -19.38
CA PRO A 624 3.77 -17.52 -19.16
C PRO A 624 2.91 -17.50 -20.43
N PHE A 625 1.60 -17.34 -20.26
CA PHE A 625 0.64 -17.40 -21.37
C PHE A 625 -0.43 -16.32 -21.24
N THR A 626 -0.99 -15.86 -22.37
CA THR A 626 -2.30 -15.21 -22.42
C THR A 626 -3.35 -16.10 -23.07
N TYR A 627 -4.62 -15.87 -22.74
CA TYR A 627 -5.77 -16.51 -23.40
C TYR A 627 -6.94 -15.54 -23.49
N ASP A 628 -7.49 -15.35 -24.69
CA ASP A 628 -8.68 -14.53 -24.93
C ASP A 628 -9.94 -15.36 -24.68
N LEU A 629 -10.74 -14.94 -23.71
CA LEU A 629 -11.94 -15.66 -23.29
C LEU A 629 -13.04 -15.69 -24.36
N SER A 630 -12.96 -14.84 -25.39
CA SER A 630 -13.87 -14.92 -26.54
C SER A 630 -13.65 -16.16 -27.40
N PHE A 631 -12.49 -16.81 -27.29
CA PHE A 631 -12.22 -18.10 -27.95
C PHE A 631 -12.69 -19.31 -27.15
N PHE A 632 -13.33 -19.12 -26.00
CA PHE A 632 -13.85 -20.22 -25.19
C PHE A 632 -15.05 -20.87 -25.87
N SER A 633 -14.92 -22.16 -26.19
CA SER A 633 -16.00 -22.96 -26.75
C SER A 633 -16.89 -23.48 -25.63
N ALA A 634 -17.78 -22.61 -25.14
CA ALA A 634 -18.70 -22.93 -24.06
C ALA A 634 -19.66 -24.07 -24.44
N MET A 635 -19.83 -25.01 -23.52
CA MET A 635 -20.76 -26.13 -23.63
C MET A 635 -21.99 -25.87 -22.75
N GLY A 636 -23.13 -26.48 -23.10
CA GLY A 636 -24.37 -26.30 -22.35
C GLY A 636 -25.47 -27.26 -22.80
N ALA A 637 -26.63 -27.16 -22.15
CA ALA A 637 -27.80 -27.94 -22.50
C ALA A 637 -28.43 -27.43 -23.80
N VAL A 638 -28.78 -28.36 -24.69
CA VAL A 638 -29.46 -28.07 -25.97
C VAL A 638 -30.93 -28.51 -25.98
N ARG A 639 -31.48 -28.87 -24.82
CA ARG A 639 -32.86 -29.36 -24.70
C ARG A 639 -33.58 -28.88 -23.44
N PHE A 640 -33.20 -29.36 -22.26
CA PHE A 640 -33.81 -28.99 -20.97
C PHE A 640 -32.75 -29.01 -19.86
N ASP A 641 -33.14 -28.54 -18.68
CA ASP A 641 -32.35 -28.36 -17.45
C ASP A 641 -31.22 -27.33 -17.54
N HIS A 642 -30.63 -27.02 -16.39
CA HIS A 642 -29.46 -26.16 -16.25
C HIS A 642 -28.25 -27.04 -15.88
N PRO A 643 -27.23 -27.19 -16.75
CA PRO A 643 -26.04 -27.98 -16.45
C PRO A 643 -25.22 -27.43 -15.29
N ASP A 644 -24.49 -28.30 -14.60
CA ASP A 644 -23.53 -27.89 -13.58
C ASP A 644 -22.47 -26.94 -14.17
N PRO A 645 -22.05 -25.89 -13.42
CA PRO A 645 -21.15 -24.86 -13.93
C PRO A 645 -19.74 -25.36 -14.27
N SER A 646 -19.35 -26.55 -13.78
CA SER A 646 -18.07 -27.20 -14.11
C SER A 646 -17.90 -27.45 -15.62
N ILE A 647 -19.01 -27.52 -16.38
CA ILE A 647 -18.98 -27.61 -17.84
C ILE A 647 -18.38 -26.36 -18.51
N LEU A 648 -18.17 -25.28 -17.76
CA LEU A 648 -17.61 -24.01 -18.21
C LEU A 648 -16.19 -23.74 -17.67
N THR A 649 -15.50 -24.78 -17.22
CA THR A 649 -14.12 -24.68 -16.71
C THR A 649 -13.14 -24.35 -17.84
N VAL A 650 -12.31 -23.31 -17.64
CA VAL A 650 -11.24 -22.89 -18.55
C VAL A 650 -9.91 -23.54 -18.13
N LEU A 651 -9.58 -23.47 -16.85
CA LEU A 651 -8.36 -24.02 -16.25
C LEU A 651 -8.71 -24.64 -14.90
N SER A 652 -7.99 -25.70 -14.54
CA SER A 652 -8.08 -26.36 -13.24
C SER A 652 -6.70 -26.48 -12.62
N ALA A 653 -6.60 -26.34 -11.29
CA ALA A 653 -5.44 -26.76 -10.53
C ALA A 653 -5.84 -27.96 -9.65
N PRO A 654 -5.44 -29.20 -9.97
CA PRO A 654 -5.90 -30.38 -9.25
C PRO A 654 -5.35 -30.40 -7.82
N LEU A 655 -6.19 -30.76 -6.85
CA LEU A 655 -5.80 -31.04 -5.47
C LEU A 655 -5.27 -32.47 -5.34
N ASP A 656 -5.92 -33.40 -6.02
CA ASP A 656 -5.56 -34.82 -6.06
C ASP A 656 -5.96 -35.48 -7.38
N ASP A 657 -5.59 -36.75 -7.53
CA ASP A 657 -5.90 -37.56 -8.71
C ASP A 657 -7.34 -38.12 -8.69
N ARG A 658 -8.21 -37.64 -7.78
CA ARG A 658 -9.61 -38.09 -7.62
C ARG A 658 -10.61 -37.06 -8.15
N GLY A 659 -10.13 -36.01 -8.82
CA GLY A 659 -10.96 -34.98 -9.43
C GLY A 659 -11.33 -33.82 -8.50
N ARG A 660 -10.74 -33.72 -7.30
CA ARG A 660 -10.88 -32.50 -6.49
C ARG A 660 -9.91 -31.45 -6.99
N ALA A 661 -10.33 -30.19 -7.07
CA ALA A 661 -9.48 -29.07 -7.44
C ALA A 661 -9.10 -28.21 -6.22
N ILE A 662 -7.85 -27.72 -6.23
CA ILE A 662 -7.40 -26.60 -5.39
C ILE A 662 -8.19 -25.37 -5.82
N ALA A 663 -8.26 -25.13 -7.12
CA ALA A 663 -9.10 -24.10 -7.69
C ALA A 663 -9.43 -24.43 -9.15
N ASP A 664 -10.69 -24.25 -9.52
CA ASP A 664 -11.16 -24.21 -10.90
C ASP A 664 -11.45 -22.76 -11.29
N PHE A 665 -10.97 -22.37 -12.48
CA PHE A 665 -11.32 -21.09 -13.09
C PHE A 665 -12.41 -21.32 -14.14
N VAL A 666 -13.62 -20.88 -13.81
CA VAL A 666 -14.84 -21.05 -14.58
C VAL A 666 -15.27 -19.71 -15.15
N VAL A 667 -15.82 -19.68 -16.37
CA VAL A 667 -16.32 -18.45 -17.01
C VAL A 667 -17.76 -18.60 -17.49
N PHE A 668 -18.54 -17.53 -17.40
CA PHE A 668 -19.91 -17.48 -17.91
C PHE A 668 -19.98 -16.45 -19.05
N PRO A 669 -19.63 -16.84 -20.29
CA PRO A 669 -19.64 -15.94 -21.43
C PRO A 669 -21.06 -15.77 -21.99
N GLY A 670 -21.21 -14.83 -22.93
CA GLY A 670 -22.36 -14.77 -23.84
C GLY A 670 -22.59 -16.11 -24.53
N ARG A 671 -23.86 -16.56 -24.53
CA ARG A 671 -24.24 -17.90 -24.97
C ARG A 671 -25.70 -17.94 -25.41
N TRP A 672 -26.05 -18.99 -26.15
CA TRP A 672 -27.44 -19.31 -26.42
C TRP A 672 -28.08 -20.00 -25.21
N GLU A 673 -29.28 -19.57 -24.85
CA GLU A 673 -30.18 -20.23 -23.90
C GLU A 673 -31.38 -20.77 -24.66
N VAL A 674 -31.40 -22.09 -24.85
CA VAL A 674 -32.35 -22.81 -25.71
C VAL A 674 -33.18 -23.84 -24.93
N THR A 675 -33.02 -23.90 -23.61
CA THR A 675 -33.66 -24.93 -22.79
C THR A 675 -35.14 -24.65 -22.62
N GLU A 676 -35.95 -25.67 -22.81
CA GLU A 676 -37.41 -25.63 -22.73
C GLU A 676 -37.85 -26.14 -21.35
N HIS A 677 -38.96 -25.61 -20.83
CA HIS A 677 -39.61 -26.02 -19.59
C HIS A 677 -38.63 -26.08 -18.39
N SER A 678 -37.68 -25.14 -18.36
CA SER A 678 -36.53 -25.18 -17.47
C SER A 678 -36.40 -23.87 -16.69
N PHE A 679 -36.04 -23.96 -15.41
CA PHE A 679 -35.55 -22.80 -14.67
C PHE A 679 -34.17 -22.42 -15.20
N ARG A 680 -34.12 -21.49 -16.16
CA ARG A 680 -32.88 -21.10 -16.87
C ARG A 680 -31.80 -20.45 -15.99
N PRO A 681 -32.12 -19.61 -14.98
CA PRO A 681 -31.09 -19.05 -14.12
C PRO A 681 -30.40 -20.13 -13.26
N PRO A 682 -29.24 -19.83 -12.64
CA PRO A 682 -28.64 -20.71 -11.64
C PRO A 682 -29.63 -21.05 -10.52
N PHE A 683 -29.81 -22.35 -10.26
CA PHE A 683 -30.76 -22.88 -9.28
C PHE A 683 -30.28 -22.68 -7.83
N MET A 684 -31.17 -22.92 -6.86
CA MET A 684 -30.81 -22.91 -5.44
C MET A 684 -29.82 -24.02 -5.16
N HIS A 685 -28.67 -23.68 -4.58
CA HIS A 685 -27.54 -24.58 -4.49
C HIS A 685 -26.83 -24.52 -3.12
N ARG A 686 -26.23 -25.64 -2.74
CA ARG A 686 -25.34 -25.82 -1.58
C ARG A 686 -24.20 -26.73 -2.03
N ASN A 687 -23.00 -26.21 -2.07
CA ASN A 687 -21.87 -26.88 -2.71
C ASN A 687 -20.82 -27.34 -1.69
N ALA A 688 -20.14 -28.45 -1.98
CA ALA A 688 -18.93 -28.86 -1.25
C ALA A 688 -17.69 -28.04 -1.67
N ALA A 689 -17.87 -26.98 -2.43
CA ALA A 689 -16.87 -26.00 -2.81
C ALA A 689 -17.22 -24.60 -2.28
N ALA A 690 -16.20 -23.77 -2.08
CA ALA A 690 -16.33 -22.33 -1.91
C ALA A 690 -16.26 -21.67 -3.29
N GLU A 691 -17.16 -20.72 -3.55
CA GLU A 691 -17.33 -20.10 -4.87
C GLU A 691 -17.09 -18.59 -4.79
N VAL A 692 -15.97 -18.11 -5.31
CA VAL A 692 -15.66 -16.68 -5.44
C VAL A 692 -16.00 -16.22 -6.85
N ASN A 693 -17.11 -15.52 -6.97
CA ASN A 693 -17.65 -15.03 -8.22
C ASN A 693 -17.26 -13.57 -8.47
N MET A 694 -17.13 -13.21 -9.75
CA MET A 694 -16.74 -11.87 -10.18
C MET A 694 -17.38 -11.47 -11.50
N VAL A 695 -17.68 -10.18 -11.64
CA VAL A 695 -18.29 -9.62 -12.86
C VAL A 695 -17.22 -8.89 -13.66
N ILE A 696 -16.81 -9.44 -14.81
CA ILE A 696 -15.80 -8.80 -15.66
C ILE A 696 -16.47 -7.70 -16.51
N LYS A 697 -17.56 -8.05 -17.20
CA LYS A 697 -18.40 -7.15 -18.01
C LYS A 697 -19.86 -7.57 -17.92
N THR A 698 -20.77 -6.60 -17.91
CA THR A 698 -22.21 -6.84 -18.09
C THR A 698 -22.86 -5.61 -18.73
N PRO A 699 -23.77 -5.77 -19.70
CA PRO A 699 -24.46 -4.64 -20.34
C PRO A 699 -25.51 -3.99 -19.43
N ALA A 700 -26.06 -4.74 -18.47
CA ALA A 700 -27.09 -4.28 -17.56
C ALA A 700 -26.74 -4.76 -16.13
N PRO A 701 -26.01 -3.95 -15.34
CA PRO A 701 -25.77 -4.29 -13.94
C PRO A 701 -27.09 -4.18 -13.17
N GLU A 702 -27.41 -5.23 -12.42
CA GLU A 702 -28.61 -5.28 -11.58
C GLU A 702 -28.22 -5.53 -10.12
N HIS A 703 -28.95 -4.93 -9.19
CA HIS A 703 -28.91 -5.24 -7.76
C HIS A 703 -27.50 -5.25 -7.11
N GLY A 704 -26.54 -4.46 -7.63
CA GLY A 704 -25.17 -4.36 -7.12
C GLY A 704 -24.19 -5.41 -7.66
N TYR A 705 -24.53 -6.09 -8.77
CA TYR A 705 -23.61 -6.92 -9.54
C TYR A 705 -22.87 -6.09 -10.62
N ASP A 706 -22.29 -4.97 -10.20
CA ASP A 706 -21.55 -4.05 -11.07
C ASP A 706 -20.23 -4.68 -11.56
N PRO A 707 -19.75 -4.34 -12.78
CA PRO A 707 -18.42 -4.75 -13.23
C PRO A 707 -17.33 -4.39 -12.20
N GLY A 708 -16.53 -5.38 -11.82
CA GLY A 708 -15.52 -5.26 -10.76
C GLY A 708 -15.98 -5.71 -9.38
N CYS A 709 -17.26 -6.02 -9.17
CA CYS A 709 -17.72 -6.57 -7.91
C CYS A 709 -17.23 -8.02 -7.71
N THR A 710 -17.10 -8.42 -6.45
CA THR A 710 -16.70 -9.77 -6.05
C THR A 710 -17.68 -10.27 -5.02
N PHE A 711 -18.10 -11.52 -5.08
CA PHE A 711 -18.93 -12.12 -4.03
C PHE A 711 -18.56 -13.56 -3.80
N ILE A 712 -18.78 -14.04 -2.59
CA ILE A 712 -18.43 -15.39 -2.18
C ILE A 712 -19.62 -16.12 -1.56
N SER A 713 -19.79 -17.36 -1.97
CA SER A 713 -20.56 -18.38 -1.27
C SER A 713 -19.58 -19.35 -0.59
N PRO A 714 -19.43 -19.29 0.74
CA PRO A 714 -18.60 -20.24 1.46
C PRO A 714 -19.11 -21.67 1.34
N LEU A 715 -18.25 -22.62 1.73
CA LEU A 715 -18.52 -24.04 1.63
C LEU A 715 -19.83 -24.43 2.33
N LEU A 716 -20.69 -25.16 1.60
CA LEU A 716 -22.02 -25.65 1.98
C LEU A 716 -23.05 -24.56 2.34
N THR A 717 -22.71 -23.29 2.14
CA THR A 717 -23.62 -22.16 2.38
C THR A 717 -24.69 -22.11 1.28
N PRO A 718 -25.99 -22.09 1.63
CA PRO A 718 -27.07 -21.97 0.65
C PRO A 718 -26.96 -20.68 -0.16
N HIS A 719 -27.10 -20.77 -1.48
CA HIS A 719 -27.07 -19.63 -2.39
C HIS A 719 -27.90 -19.91 -3.66
N GLY A 720 -28.00 -18.93 -4.55
CA GLY A 720 -28.75 -18.98 -5.80
C GLY A 720 -28.89 -17.58 -6.38
N VAL A 721 -29.85 -17.39 -7.29
CA VAL A 721 -30.24 -16.04 -7.75
C VAL A 721 -31.05 -15.27 -6.70
N SER A 722 -31.27 -13.97 -6.94
CA SER A 722 -32.04 -13.11 -6.02
C SER A 722 -33.51 -13.53 -5.90
N THR A 723 -34.17 -13.17 -4.81
CA THR A 723 -35.61 -13.39 -4.63
C THR A 723 -36.42 -12.79 -5.79
N ALA A 724 -36.05 -11.60 -6.26
CA ALA A 724 -36.73 -10.95 -7.38
C ALA A 724 -36.61 -11.75 -8.68
N THR A 725 -35.46 -12.39 -8.92
CA THR A 725 -35.26 -13.26 -10.08
C THR A 725 -36.14 -14.52 -9.99
N TYR A 726 -36.26 -15.12 -8.81
CA TYR A 726 -37.18 -16.25 -8.59
C TYR A 726 -38.63 -15.85 -8.85
N ASP A 727 -39.09 -14.76 -8.23
CA ASP A 727 -40.44 -14.25 -8.40
C ASP A 727 -40.76 -13.97 -9.88
N ALA A 728 -39.80 -13.40 -10.62
CA ALA A 728 -39.95 -13.12 -12.05
C ALA A 728 -40.12 -14.38 -12.89
N VAL A 729 -39.33 -15.43 -12.64
CA VAL A 729 -39.42 -16.69 -13.38
C VAL A 729 -40.67 -17.47 -13.02
N PHE A 730 -41.02 -17.57 -11.73
CA PHE A 730 -42.19 -18.33 -11.28
C PHE A 730 -43.53 -17.66 -11.64
N SER A 731 -43.51 -16.38 -12.03
CA SER A 731 -44.69 -15.67 -12.52
C SER A 731 -44.96 -15.91 -14.00
N ILE A 732 -44.08 -16.61 -14.73
CA ILE A 732 -44.28 -16.96 -16.14
C ILE A 732 -45.28 -18.14 -16.20
N PRO A 733 -46.41 -18.01 -16.91
CA PRO A 733 -47.36 -19.11 -17.08
C PRO A 733 -46.78 -20.28 -17.89
N ASP A 734 -47.14 -21.53 -17.52
CA ASP A 734 -46.62 -22.76 -18.15
C ASP A 734 -46.97 -22.91 -19.65
N ASP A 735 -48.02 -22.22 -20.12
CA ASP A 735 -48.45 -22.23 -21.53
C ASP A 735 -47.67 -21.23 -22.40
N VAL A 736 -46.81 -20.41 -21.81
CA VAL A 736 -45.90 -19.51 -22.54
C VAL A 736 -44.73 -20.33 -23.10
N PRO A 737 -44.50 -20.33 -24.43
CA PRO A 737 -43.35 -21.03 -25.01
C PRO A 737 -42.02 -20.44 -24.57
N ASP A 738 -40.98 -21.27 -24.51
CA ASP A 738 -39.61 -20.92 -24.17
C ASP A 738 -38.74 -20.67 -25.43
N PRO A 739 -38.73 -19.47 -26.05
CA PRO A 739 -37.95 -19.24 -27.25
C PRO A 739 -36.43 -19.30 -26.97
N PRO A 740 -35.62 -19.62 -27.98
CA PRO A 740 -34.18 -19.37 -27.94
C PRO A 740 -33.88 -17.91 -27.60
N ARG A 741 -33.02 -17.69 -26.59
CA ARG A 741 -32.55 -16.36 -26.19
C ARG A 741 -31.03 -16.30 -26.29
N ARG A 742 -30.48 -15.14 -26.63
CA ARG A 742 -29.03 -14.92 -26.63
C ARG A 742 -28.65 -14.07 -25.42
N VAL A 743 -27.81 -14.61 -24.55
CA VAL A 743 -27.07 -13.81 -23.58
C VAL A 743 -25.99 -13.04 -24.37
N PRO A 744 -25.91 -11.70 -24.26
CA PRO A 744 -24.98 -10.89 -25.05
C PRO A 744 -23.51 -11.26 -24.81
N ASP A 745 -22.66 -11.10 -25.82
CA ASP A 745 -21.23 -11.40 -25.74
C ASP A 745 -20.48 -10.40 -24.83
N GLU A 746 -21.09 -9.24 -24.57
CA GLU A 746 -20.64 -8.26 -23.57
C GLU A 746 -20.89 -8.73 -22.13
N SER A 747 -21.66 -9.81 -21.91
CA SER A 747 -21.80 -10.45 -20.61
C SER A 747 -20.66 -11.46 -20.40
N LEU A 748 -19.79 -11.15 -19.45
CA LEU A 748 -18.69 -12.03 -19.08
C LEU A 748 -18.49 -12.00 -17.58
N TRP A 749 -18.80 -13.12 -16.94
CA TRP A 749 -18.58 -13.35 -15.51
C TRP A 749 -17.56 -14.47 -15.35
N ALA A 750 -16.97 -14.56 -14.17
CA ALA A 750 -16.06 -15.65 -13.85
C ALA A 750 -16.21 -16.10 -12.39
N MET A 751 -15.69 -17.27 -12.10
CA MET A 751 -15.68 -17.86 -10.78
C MET A 751 -14.34 -18.55 -10.52
N PHE A 752 -13.81 -18.35 -9.31
CA PHE A 752 -12.81 -19.23 -8.71
C PHE A 752 -13.55 -20.16 -7.74
N GLU A 753 -13.62 -21.44 -8.08
CA GLU A 753 -14.25 -22.46 -7.25
C GLU A 753 -13.19 -23.32 -6.59
N SER A 754 -13.33 -23.66 -5.31
CA SER A 754 -12.36 -24.50 -4.60
C SER A 754 -13.02 -25.50 -3.67
N SER A 755 -12.51 -26.74 -3.65
CA SER A 755 -12.89 -27.75 -2.66
C SER A 755 -12.35 -27.47 -1.24
N MET A 756 -11.55 -26.41 -1.06
CA MET A 756 -10.98 -26.01 0.23
C MET A 756 -11.80 -24.86 0.85
N PRO A 757 -11.91 -24.79 2.20
CA PRO A 757 -12.65 -23.72 2.86
C PRO A 757 -12.00 -22.36 2.65
N PHE A 758 -12.78 -21.31 2.47
CA PHE A 758 -12.27 -19.95 2.34
C PHE A 758 -12.07 -19.29 3.70
N ARG A 759 -10.88 -18.74 3.94
CA ARG A 759 -10.54 -17.93 5.12
C ARG A 759 -10.27 -16.50 4.68
N PHE A 760 -10.92 -15.54 5.32
CA PHE A 760 -10.78 -14.13 4.98
C PHE A 760 -9.53 -13.51 5.61
N THR A 761 -9.00 -12.47 5.00
CA THR A 761 -8.02 -11.59 5.66
C THR A 761 -8.75 -10.52 6.48
N ALA A 762 -8.06 -9.88 7.44
CA ALA A 762 -8.63 -8.75 8.18
C ALA A 762 -9.12 -7.62 7.25
N TRP A 763 -8.38 -7.35 6.17
CA TRP A 763 -8.79 -6.34 5.20
C TRP A 763 -10.14 -6.64 4.56
N ALA A 764 -10.45 -7.91 4.27
CA ALA A 764 -11.72 -8.29 3.66
C ALA A 764 -12.93 -7.98 4.56
N HIS A 765 -12.74 -7.99 5.88
CA HIS A 765 -13.78 -7.62 6.85
C HIS A 765 -13.89 -6.10 7.03
N ASP A 766 -12.77 -5.42 7.16
CA ASP A 766 -12.73 -4.01 7.59
C ASP A 766 -12.85 -3.01 6.43
N THR A 767 -12.79 -3.49 5.19
CA THR A 767 -12.80 -2.63 4.01
C THR A 767 -14.15 -1.96 3.77
N PRO A 768 -14.19 -0.64 3.45
CA PRO A 768 -15.43 0.09 3.23
C PRO A 768 -16.19 -0.32 1.96
N ILE A 769 -15.60 -1.17 1.11
CA ILE A 769 -16.26 -1.68 -0.09
C ILE A 769 -17.08 -2.94 0.18
N LYS A 770 -16.98 -3.54 1.38
CA LYS A 770 -17.84 -4.65 1.77
C LYS A 770 -19.30 -4.17 1.77
N ASP A 771 -20.19 -4.98 1.20
CA ASP A 771 -21.59 -4.62 1.01
C ASP A 771 -22.49 -5.36 2.00
N ASP A 772 -22.82 -4.69 3.10
CA ASP A 772 -23.66 -5.24 4.17
C ASP A 772 -25.13 -5.44 3.75
N ALA A 773 -25.55 -4.83 2.62
CA ALA A 773 -26.90 -5.00 2.07
C ALA A 773 -27.06 -6.27 1.22
N PHE A 774 -25.99 -7.05 1.01
CA PHE A 774 -26.03 -8.21 0.11
C PHE A 774 -27.02 -9.29 0.55
N ALA A 775 -27.14 -9.53 1.85
CA ALA A 775 -28.06 -10.53 2.40
C ALA A 775 -29.52 -10.25 2.04
N ALA A 776 -29.92 -8.97 1.98
CA ALA A 776 -31.29 -8.56 1.71
C ALA A 776 -31.79 -8.96 0.31
N LEU A 777 -30.90 -9.25 -0.64
CA LEU A 777 -31.27 -9.73 -1.98
C LEU A 777 -31.94 -11.11 -1.97
N PHE A 778 -31.76 -11.86 -0.89
CA PHE A 778 -32.25 -13.23 -0.72
C PHE A 778 -33.39 -13.32 0.32
N GLU A 779 -33.80 -12.19 0.89
CA GLU A 779 -34.90 -12.14 1.86
C GLU A 779 -36.25 -12.06 1.14
N GLY A 780 -37.33 -12.35 1.88
CA GLY A 780 -38.70 -12.14 1.39
C GLY A 780 -39.22 -13.15 0.35
N THR A 781 -38.57 -14.31 0.18
CA THR A 781 -39.04 -15.35 -0.76
C THR A 781 -40.44 -15.82 -0.41
N LYS A 782 -41.34 -15.80 -1.41
CA LYS A 782 -42.73 -16.22 -1.24
C LYS A 782 -42.87 -17.75 -1.37
N PRO A 783 -43.78 -18.38 -0.61
CA PRO A 783 -44.15 -19.77 -0.87
C PRO A 783 -45.06 -19.83 -2.10
N TYR A 784 -44.68 -20.64 -3.09
CA TYR A 784 -45.50 -20.95 -4.27
C TYR A 784 -46.18 -22.32 -4.20
N PHE A 785 -46.01 -23.04 -3.09
CA PHE A 785 -46.56 -24.39 -2.90
C PHE A 785 -48.08 -24.38 -2.72
N ASP A 786 -48.79 -25.13 -3.55
CA ASP A 786 -50.21 -25.44 -3.40
C ASP A 786 -50.41 -26.97 -3.36
N PRO A 787 -50.75 -27.58 -2.21
CA PRO A 787 -50.94 -29.03 -2.12
C PRO A 787 -52.12 -29.58 -2.94
N LYS A 788 -52.99 -28.71 -3.48
CA LYS A 788 -54.15 -29.09 -4.29
C LYS A 788 -53.91 -29.02 -5.79
N ARG A 789 -52.81 -28.41 -6.24
CA ARG A 789 -52.46 -28.22 -7.63
C ARG A 789 -51.09 -28.84 -7.88
N ARG A 790 -51.07 -29.94 -8.65
CA ARG A 790 -49.81 -30.60 -9.07
C ARG A 790 -49.06 -29.71 -10.06
#